data_AF-A0A3E5EKT8-F1
#
_entry.id   AF-A0A3E5EKT8-F1
#
_cell.length_a   1.000
_cell.length_b   1.000
_cell.length_c   1.000
_cell.angle_alpha   90.00
_cell.angle_beta   90.00
_cell.angle_gamma   90.00
#
_symmetry.space_group_name_H-M   'P 1'
#
loop_
_entity.id
_entity.type
_entity.pdbx_description
1 polymer ?
#
loop_
_entity_poly.entity_id
_entity_poly.type
_entity_poly.pdbx_seq_one_letter_code
_entity_poly.pdbx_strand_id
1 'polypeptide(L)'
;MEKIGQVILDDTLYPGKDLYTDGAIEDEMLEIARNYREKQWNGVIAERASWPILYHFSHIRENILSWIPFTGEENVLEIGSGCGAVTGALCKKAKKVTCIELSRKRSQINAWRHRDCDNLKILMGNFQEIEKTLTEKYDYITLIGVFEYGEAYIQSETPYVDFLKIISRHLKPDGKIVLAIENRLGLKYWAGCTEDHFGTLFEGLEGYPTTSGVKTFSRKEMSAILKEAGDLKASWYYPFPDYKLPMTIYSDRRLPLKGELNRLETNYDRLRLQLFQESAVYDSLLANDMYPDFANSFLLLIGKEKKEAETIYVKFSNERDPAFSVRTEICENSSGRRYVRKLPTEKTSEEHVKNLEKISRELGTFYGREGLELNTCTVENDGVRLEYLQGETLEGRLDELLEAGKTEELEKLFFSYIKKIRRIHEGEMFFKTPEFVQVFGDAEISESCRCSGMSNIDLVPANILLQDSGVSVIDYEWTFRFPIPCNFILYRMIHYYLESDGKRAVLRDLDFYKKAGISEKELEIYAEMERNFQKYMEGGHVPLREMYDEVSPGKVDIMAYYDRIRAACATRRLQVFYDRGNDFSEADSDIYPMTKYGIDFGITVPQNVRRLRLDPGEAAGGLVLKKLVFENGKEADFSSNGFPIGNGRYYFGGGDPQFVIESLPKNTGKLYIEIEVMKESEAQEAFWMSFSRISAEKDKEIQKLKHQISEMKNTKAWKLYRSIKKK
;
A
#
# COMPACT_ATOMS: atom_id res chain seq x y z
N MET A 1 -23.36 21.32 -31.11
CA MET A 1 -22.55 20.18 -31.59
C MET A 1 -21.18 20.66 -32.05
N GLU A 2 -20.16 20.22 -31.33
CA GLU A 2 -18.73 20.51 -31.53
C GLU A 2 -18.00 19.21 -31.94
N LYS A 3 -16.87 19.29 -32.64
CA LYS A 3 -16.07 18.11 -33.01
C LYS A 3 -14.60 18.32 -32.62
N ILE A 4 -14.02 17.38 -31.89
CA ILE A 4 -12.60 17.35 -31.54
C ILE A 4 -12.01 16.06 -32.13
N GLY A 5 -11.15 16.20 -33.15
CA GLY A 5 -10.72 15.05 -33.94
C GLY A 5 -11.91 14.37 -34.63
N GLN A 6 -12.13 13.10 -34.34
CA GLN A 6 -13.30 12.32 -34.79
C GLN A 6 -14.45 12.30 -33.79
N VAL A 7 -14.21 12.72 -32.54
CA VAL A 7 -15.19 12.68 -31.45
C VAL A 7 -16.23 13.78 -31.60
N ILE A 8 -17.50 13.42 -31.47
CA ILE A 8 -18.62 14.35 -31.50
C ILE A 8 -18.99 14.74 -30.07
N LEU A 9 -19.06 16.04 -29.80
CA LEU A 9 -19.57 16.58 -28.54
C LEU A 9 -20.92 17.28 -28.79
N ASP A 10 -21.93 16.90 -28.02
CA ASP A 10 -23.30 17.41 -28.11
C ASP A 10 -23.64 18.20 -26.85
N ASP A 11 -23.67 19.53 -26.98
CA ASP A 11 -23.93 20.51 -25.92
C ASP A 11 -25.38 20.97 -25.85
N THR A 12 -26.30 20.32 -26.57
CA THR A 12 -27.71 20.77 -26.67
C THR A 12 -28.41 20.86 -25.32
N LEU A 13 -28.05 20.00 -24.35
CA LEU A 13 -28.59 19.99 -22.99
C LEU A 13 -27.57 20.45 -21.93
N TYR A 14 -26.49 21.11 -22.35
CA TYR A 14 -25.52 21.66 -21.43
C TYR A 14 -26.01 23.01 -20.88
N PRO A 15 -26.10 23.21 -19.54
CA PRO A 15 -26.68 24.42 -18.96
C PRO A 15 -25.77 25.66 -19.08
N GLY A 16 -24.64 25.58 -19.78
CA GLY A 16 -23.67 26.66 -19.94
C GLY A 16 -22.69 26.82 -18.77
N LYS A 17 -22.76 25.94 -17.75
CA LYS A 17 -21.82 25.88 -16.62
C LYS A 17 -21.51 24.44 -16.23
N ASP A 18 -20.30 24.19 -15.78
CA ASP A 18 -19.91 22.88 -15.28
C ASP A 18 -20.60 22.62 -13.94
N LEU A 19 -21.31 21.49 -13.85
CA LEU A 19 -21.99 21.06 -12.63
C LEU A 19 -21.10 20.22 -11.71
N TYR A 20 -19.88 19.90 -12.15
CA TYR A 20 -18.84 19.19 -11.39
C TYR A 20 -17.45 19.61 -11.87
N THR A 21 -16.47 19.73 -10.96
CA THR A 21 -15.06 20.02 -11.28
C THR A 21 -14.13 19.59 -10.15
N ASP A 22 -12.95 19.08 -10.50
CA ASP A 22 -11.81 18.86 -9.56
C ASP A 22 -10.93 20.13 -9.41
N GLY A 23 -11.37 21.25 -9.97
CA GLY A 23 -10.68 22.53 -9.88
C GLY A 23 -9.59 22.72 -10.92
N ALA A 24 -8.54 23.47 -10.56
CA ALA A 24 -7.51 23.94 -11.49
C ALA A 24 -6.68 22.82 -12.14
N ILE A 25 -6.62 21.63 -11.52
CA ILE A 25 -5.89 20.48 -12.06
C ILE A 25 -6.45 20.03 -13.42
N GLU A 26 -7.73 20.28 -13.70
CA GLU A 26 -8.34 19.95 -14.98
C GLU A 26 -7.78 20.77 -16.16
N ASP A 27 -7.22 21.95 -15.90
CA ASP A 27 -6.55 22.74 -16.95
C ASP A 27 -5.24 22.07 -17.39
N GLU A 28 -4.47 21.55 -16.44
CA GLU A 28 -3.27 20.76 -16.73
C GLU A 28 -3.63 19.44 -17.43
N MET A 29 -4.68 18.75 -16.98
CA MET A 29 -5.15 17.53 -17.65
C MET A 29 -5.58 17.79 -19.10
N LEU A 30 -6.22 18.92 -19.38
CA LEU A 30 -6.58 19.31 -20.74
C LEU A 30 -5.35 19.61 -21.59
N GLU A 31 -4.32 20.23 -21.02
CA GLU A 31 -3.03 20.43 -21.68
C GLU A 31 -2.36 19.08 -22.00
N ILE A 32 -2.33 18.16 -21.03
CA ILE A 32 -1.76 16.81 -21.21
C ILE A 32 -2.49 16.08 -22.34
N ALA A 33 -3.82 16.09 -22.35
CA ALA A 33 -4.64 15.43 -23.37
C ALA A 33 -4.40 15.99 -24.79
N ARG A 34 -4.13 17.30 -24.91
CA ARG A 34 -3.84 17.96 -26.19
C ARG A 34 -2.45 17.64 -26.70
N ASN A 35 -1.45 17.72 -25.83
CA ASN A 35 -0.05 17.75 -26.22
C ASN A 35 0.61 16.36 -26.24
N TYR A 36 0.08 15.39 -25.50
CA TYR A 36 0.64 14.05 -25.40
C TYR A 36 -0.28 13.00 -26.05
N ARG A 37 0.31 11.87 -26.43
CA ARG A 37 -0.37 10.67 -26.95
C ARG A 37 -0.35 9.56 -25.90
N GLU A 38 -1.22 8.56 -26.04
CA GLU A 38 -1.38 7.42 -25.11
C GLU A 38 -0.04 6.80 -24.69
N LYS A 39 0.86 6.54 -25.65
CA LYS A 39 2.19 5.97 -25.43
C LYS A 39 3.13 6.82 -24.54
N GLN A 40 2.83 8.11 -24.38
CA GLN A 40 3.65 9.03 -23.59
C GLN A 40 3.09 9.24 -22.17
N TRP A 41 1.83 8.86 -21.91
CA TRP A 41 1.18 9.18 -20.64
C TRP A 41 1.83 8.50 -19.44
N ASN A 42 2.35 7.28 -19.57
CA ASN A 42 3.07 6.61 -18.47
C ASN A 42 4.26 7.45 -17.96
N GLY A 43 5.07 8.00 -18.88
CA GLY A 43 6.17 8.90 -18.54
C GLY A 43 5.70 10.22 -17.94
N VAL A 44 4.62 10.81 -18.48
CA VAL A 44 4.01 12.04 -17.93
C VAL A 44 3.49 11.82 -16.51
N ILE A 45 2.85 10.68 -16.24
CA ILE A 45 2.35 10.32 -14.91
C ILE A 45 3.52 10.22 -13.93
N ALA A 46 4.60 9.51 -14.30
CA ALA A 46 5.81 9.39 -13.48
C ALA A 46 6.44 10.76 -13.18
N GLU A 47 6.59 11.61 -14.21
CA GLU A 47 7.19 12.93 -14.08
C GLU A 47 6.36 13.87 -13.20
N ARG A 48 5.03 13.84 -13.33
CA ARG A 48 4.13 14.73 -12.59
C ARG A 48 3.88 14.29 -11.16
N ALA A 49 4.05 13.00 -10.85
CA ALA A 49 3.89 12.43 -9.51
C ALA A 49 2.60 12.91 -8.81
N SER A 50 1.48 12.89 -9.53
CA SER A 50 0.22 13.51 -9.09
C SER A 50 -0.94 12.53 -9.17
N TRP A 51 -1.67 12.35 -8.06
CA TRP A 51 -2.80 11.42 -8.00
C TRP A 51 -3.87 11.70 -9.05
N PRO A 52 -4.39 12.93 -9.24
CA PRO A 52 -5.39 13.20 -10.30
C PRO A 52 -4.90 12.82 -11.70
N ILE A 53 -3.63 13.06 -12.02
CA ILE A 53 -3.05 12.72 -13.32
C ILE A 53 -2.95 11.19 -13.46
N LEU A 54 -2.43 10.50 -12.44
CA LEU A 54 -2.39 9.04 -12.39
C LEU A 54 -3.80 8.44 -12.55
N TYR A 55 -4.76 8.91 -11.77
CA TYR A 55 -6.13 8.43 -11.73
C TYR A 55 -6.83 8.56 -13.08
N HIS A 56 -6.64 9.68 -13.80
CA HIS A 56 -7.34 9.90 -15.06
C HIS A 56 -6.62 9.34 -16.28
N PHE A 57 -5.28 9.30 -16.31
CA PHE A 57 -4.50 8.93 -17.49
C PHE A 57 -3.88 7.53 -17.46
N SER A 58 -3.88 6.84 -16.32
CA SER A 58 -3.35 5.48 -16.24
C SER A 58 -4.20 4.50 -17.05
N HIS A 59 -3.56 3.75 -17.94
CA HIS A 59 -4.20 2.67 -18.70
C HIS A 59 -4.67 1.52 -17.79
N ILE A 60 -4.16 1.42 -16.57
CA ILE A 60 -4.62 0.44 -15.57
C ILE A 60 -6.10 0.64 -15.23
N ARG A 61 -6.64 1.87 -15.35
CA ARG A 61 -8.09 2.15 -15.23
C ARG A 61 -8.92 1.30 -16.20
N GLU A 62 -8.41 1.09 -17.42
CA GLU A 62 -9.12 0.33 -18.46
C GLU A 62 -9.29 -1.15 -18.11
N ASN A 63 -8.48 -1.69 -17.19
CA ASN A 63 -8.55 -3.09 -16.75
C ASN A 63 -9.93 -3.46 -16.19
N ILE A 64 -10.68 -2.52 -15.62
CA ILE A 64 -12.01 -2.79 -15.09
C ILE A 64 -13.02 -3.26 -16.17
N LEU A 65 -12.82 -2.83 -17.42
CA LEU A 65 -13.70 -3.15 -18.57
C LEU A 65 -13.03 -4.01 -19.64
N SER A 66 -11.70 -4.01 -19.73
CA SER A 66 -11.00 -4.60 -20.89
C SER A 66 -11.22 -6.12 -21.03
N TRP A 67 -11.54 -6.83 -19.95
CA TRP A 67 -11.84 -8.26 -19.94
C TRP A 67 -13.29 -8.61 -20.30
N ILE A 68 -14.20 -7.63 -20.30
CA ILE A 68 -15.61 -7.86 -20.67
C ILE A 68 -15.68 -8.38 -22.12
N PRO A 69 -16.49 -9.42 -22.39
CA PRO A 69 -16.49 -10.12 -23.69
C PRO A 69 -17.29 -9.36 -24.75
N PHE A 70 -16.87 -8.14 -25.07
CA PHE A 70 -17.36 -7.38 -26.22
C PHE A 70 -16.94 -8.08 -27.53
N THR A 71 -17.85 -8.14 -28.49
CA THR A 71 -17.67 -8.80 -29.80
C THR A 71 -17.30 -7.82 -30.92
N GLY A 72 -17.40 -6.51 -30.68
CA GLY A 72 -17.23 -5.49 -31.71
C GLY A 72 -18.54 -4.95 -32.27
N GLU A 73 -19.68 -5.55 -31.93
CA GLU A 73 -20.99 -5.19 -32.46
C GLU A 73 -21.86 -4.41 -31.46
N GLU A 74 -21.40 -4.25 -30.22
CA GLU A 74 -22.17 -3.67 -29.13
C GLU A 74 -22.30 -2.15 -29.25
N ASN A 75 -23.50 -1.65 -28.92
CA ASN A 75 -23.74 -0.25 -28.58
C ASN A 75 -23.64 -0.07 -27.06
N VAL A 76 -22.74 0.80 -26.62
CA VAL A 76 -22.46 1.03 -25.20
C VAL A 76 -22.82 2.46 -24.80
N LEU A 77 -23.50 2.59 -23.66
CA LEU A 77 -23.73 3.88 -22.99
C LEU A 77 -22.83 3.97 -21.76
N GLU A 78 -21.95 4.95 -21.70
CA GLU A 78 -21.14 5.26 -20.52
C GLU A 78 -21.74 6.47 -19.79
N ILE A 79 -22.30 6.25 -18.60
CA ILE A 79 -22.85 7.34 -17.78
C ILE A 79 -21.75 7.81 -16.83
N GLY A 80 -21.45 9.12 -16.85
CA GLY A 80 -20.40 9.72 -16.02
C GLY A 80 -19.00 9.43 -16.56
N SER A 81 -18.77 9.67 -17.85
CA SER A 81 -17.49 9.33 -18.51
C SER A 81 -16.29 10.15 -17.98
N GLY A 82 -16.54 11.29 -17.31
CA GLY A 82 -15.51 12.17 -16.78
C GLY A 82 -14.47 12.55 -17.83
N CYS A 83 -13.20 12.51 -17.45
CA CYS A 83 -12.06 12.74 -18.34
C CYS A 83 -11.79 11.57 -19.31
N GLY A 84 -12.63 10.53 -19.34
CA GLY A 84 -12.49 9.37 -20.22
C GLY A 84 -11.55 8.27 -19.72
N ALA A 85 -11.43 8.09 -18.40
CA ALA A 85 -10.43 7.18 -17.82
C ALA A 85 -10.60 5.71 -18.26
N VAL A 86 -11.83 5.30 -18.58
CA VAL A 86 -12.15 3.93 -19.03
C VAL A 86 -12.78 3.90 -20.44
N THR A 87 -13.09 5.07 -21.02
CA THR A 87 -13.72 5.19 -22.34
C THR A 87 -12.90 4.52 -23.44
N GLY A 88 -11.56 4.58 -23.37
CA GLY A 88 -10.67 3.92 -24.33
C GLY A 88 -10.90 2.41 -24.43
N ALA A 89 -11.15 1.74 -23.30
CA ALA A 89 -11.47 0.31 -23.25
C ALA A 89 -12.74 -0.03 -24.05
N LEU A 90 -13.73 0.85 -24.01
CA LEU A 90 -14.98 0.72 -24.73
C LEU A 90 -14.78 1.00 -26.22
N CYS A 91 -14.14 2.12 -26.58
CA CYS A 91 -13.90 2.50 -27.97
C CYS A 91 -13.09 1.45 -28.75
N LYS A 92 -12.13 0.79 -28.09
CA LYS A 92 -11.31 -0.29 -28.68
C LYS A 92 -12.13 -1.54 -29.06
N LYS A 93 -13.29 -1.79 -28.44
CA LYS A 93 -14.00 -3.08 -28.52
C LYS A 93 -15.49 -3.00 -28.87
N ALA A 94 -16.11 -1.83 -28.81
CA ALA A 94 -17.52 -1.64 -29.11
C ALA A 94 -17.71 -1.02 -30.50
N LYS A 95 -18.87 -1.28 -31.10
CA LYS A 95 -19.27 -0.67 -32.36
C LYS A 95 -19.50 0.83 -32.23
N LYS A 96 -20.15 1.22 -31.13
CA LYS A 96 -20.54 2.60 -30.84
C LYS A 96 -20.52 2.85 -29.35
N VAL A 97 -19.91 3.96 -28.95
CA VAL A 97 -19.85 4.43 -27.57
C VAL A 97 -20.53 5.79 -27.47
N THR A 98 -21.54 5.87 -26.62
CA THR A 98 -22.19 7.13 -26.24
C THR A 98 -21.87 7.43 -24.79
N CYS A 99 -21.23 8.55 -24.50
CA CYS A 99 -20.93 8.99 -23.15
C CYS A 99 -21.91 10.07 -22.71
N ILE A 100 -22.20 10.13 -21.42
CA ILE A 100 -22.91 11.24 -20.77
C ILE A 100 -21.97 11.85 -19.74
N GLU A 101 -21.79 13.18 -19.78
CA GLU A 101 -20.91 13.90 -18.86
C GLU A 101 -21.47 15.30 -18.51
N LEU A 102 -21.30 15.70 -17.25
CA LEU A 102 -21.83 16.95 -16.70
C LEU A 102 -20.91 18.15 -16.96
N SER A 103 -19.61 17.91 -17.10
CA SER A 103 -18.58 18.94 -17.28
C SER A 103 -18.13 19.05 -18.74
N ARG A 104 -18.16 20.28 -19.27
CA ARG A 104 -17.60 20.59 -20.58
C ARG A 104 -16.10 20.36 -20.61
N LYS A 105 -15.37 20.79 -19.58
CA LYS A 105 -13.91 20.64 -19.53
C LYS A 105 -13.51 19.16 -19.55
N ARG A 106 -14.18 18.33 -18.75
CA ARG A 106 -13.95 16.86 -18.73
C ARG A 106 -14.29 16.21 -20.06
N SER A 107 -15.41 16.61 -20.67
CA SER A 107 -15.81 16.15 -22.00
C SER A 107 -14.76 16.50 -23.06
N GLN A 108 -14.17 17.69 -22.98
CA GLN A 108 -13.07 18.09 -23.85
C GLN A 108 -11.80 17.27 -23.60
N ILE A 109 -11.43 17.01 -22.33
CA ILE A 109 -10.30 16.13 -21.99
C ILE A 109 -10.51 14.74 -22.59
N ASN A 110 -11.69 14.14 -22.38
CA ASN A 110 -12.07 12.84 -22.93
C ASN A 110 -11.94 12.85 -24.47
N ALA A 111 -12.54 13.85 -25.14
CA ALA A 111 -12.48 13.96 -26.58
C ALA A 111 -11.07 14.17 -27.13
N TRP A 112 -10.19 14.92 -26.44
CA TRP A 112 -8.79 15.07 -26.84
C TRP A 112 -8.02 13.76 -26.68
N ARG A 113 -8.21 13.04 -25.58
CA ARG A 113 -7.59 11.72 -25.36
C ARG A 113 -7.97 10.72 -26.45
N HIS A 114 -9.25 10.67 -26.80
CA HIS A 114 -9.81 9.72 -27.77
C HIS A 114 -10.08 10.33 -29.15
N ARG A 115 -9.35 11.39 -29.51
CA ARG A 115 -9.58 12.17 -30.75
C ARG A 115 -9.52 11.36 -32.05
N ASP A 116 -8.90 10.19 -32.01
CA ASP A 116 -8.78 9.30 -33.16
C ASP A 116 -9.90 8.24 -33.22
N CYS A 117 -10.79 8.18 -32.22
CA CYS A 117 -11.95 7.28 -32.17
C CYS A 117 -13.15 7.89 -32.92
N ASP A 118 -13.60 7.25 -33.99
CA ASP A 118 -14.75 7.68 -34.80
C ASP A 118 -16.10 7.11 -34.32
N ASN A 119 -16.06 6.17 -33.39
CA ASN A 119 -17.22 5.54 -32.76
C ASN A 119 -17.67 6.19 -31.45
N LEU A 120 -17.10 7.35 -31.07
CA LEU A 120 -17.36 8.03 -29.79
C LEU A 120 -18.23 9.30 -29.96
N LYS A 121 -19.34 9.36 -29.23
CA LYS A 121 -20.17 10.55 -29.05
C LYS A 121 -20.30 10.89 -27.56
N ILE A 122 -20.09 12.15 -27.19
CA ILE A 122 -20.26 12.65 -25.81
C ILE A 122 -21.46 13.59 -25.75
N LEU A 123 -22.43 13.29 -24.88
CA LEU A 123 -23.61 14.11 -24.60
C LEU A 123 -23.37 14.88 -23.30
N MET A 124 -23.34 16.22 -23.38
CA MET A 124 -23.07 17.07 -22.25
C MET A 124 -24.37 17.51 -21.56
N GLY A 125 -24.50 17.22 -20.27
CA GLY A 125 -25.68 17.54 -19.47
C GLY A 125 -25.98 16.51 -18.38
N ASN A 126 -27.06 16.76 -17.62
CA ASN A 126 -27.47 15.85 -16.55
C ASN A 126 -28.12 14.58 -17.13
N PHE A 127 -27.76 13.41 -16.58
CA PHE A 127 -28.30 12.13 -17.01
C PHE A 127 -29.83 12.09 -17.02
N GLN A 128 -30.50 12.62 -15.99
CA GLN A 128 -31.96 12.62 -15.87
C GLN A 128 -32.66 13.46 -16.94
N GLU A 129 -31.96 14.41 -17.56
CA GLU A 129 -32.45 15.20 -18.69
C GLU A 129 -32.13 14.54 -20.03
N ILE A 130 -30.89 14.08 -20.20
CA ILE A 130 -30.42 13.43 -21.42
C ILE A 130 -31.17 12.12 -21.68
N GLU A 131 -31.42 11.31 -20.66
CA GLU A 131 -32.07 9.99 -20.79
C GLU A 131 -33.43 10.06 -21.49
N LYS A 132 -34.15 11.18 -21.34
CA LYS A 132 -35.44 11.45 -21.98
C LYS A 132 -35.34 11.65 -23.49
N THR A 133 -34.16 12.01 -23.98
CA THR A 133 -33.87 12.22 -25.41
C THR A 133 -33.27 11.00 -26.08
N LEU A 134 -32.83 10.00 -25.31
CA LEU A 134 -32.26 8.77 -25.83
C LEU A 134 -33.34 7.94 -26.53
N THR A 135 -33.14 7.68 -27.82
CA THR A 135 -34.03 6.83 -28.63
C THR A 135 -33.49 5.42 -28.81
N GLU A 136 -32.18 5.24 -28.64
CA GLU A 136 -31.48 3.96 -28.81
C GLU A 136 -31.55 3.10 -27.54
N LYS A 137 -31.41 1.78 -27.73
CA LYS A 137 -31.21 0.82 -26.64
C LYS A 137 -29.80 0.24 -26.72
N TYR A 138 -29.24 -0.08 -25.56
CA TYR A 138 -27.82 -0.44 -25.42
C TYR A 138 -27.63 -1.90 -25.02
N ASP A 139 -26.56 -2.51 -25.52
CA ASP A 139 -26.10 -3.84 -25.10
C ASP A 139 -25.43 -3.76 -23.73
N TYR A 140 -24.71 -2.66 -23.48
CA TYR A 140 -24.07 -2.39 -22.20
C TYR A 140 -24.30 -0.95 -21.75
N ILE A 141 -24.55 -0.77 -20.46
CA ILE A 141 -24.56 0.55 -19.83
C ILE A 141 -23.57 0.51 -18.66
N THR A 142 -22.58 1.41 -18.63
CA THR A 142 -21.55 1.42 -17.60
C THR A 142 -21.78 2.52 -16.56
N LEU A 143 -21.52 2.19 -15.30
CA LEU A 143 -21.53 3.06 -14.12
C LEU A 143 -20.27 2.77 -13.31
N ILE A 144 -19.16 3.46 -13.60
CA ILE A 144 -17.85 3.18 -13.00
C ILE A 144 -17.43 4.36 -12.12
N GLY A 145 -17.64 4.28 -10.80
CA GLY A 145 -17.43 5.41 -9.87
C GLY A 145 -18.38 6.57 -10.16
N VAL A 146 -19.69 6.25 -10.19
CA VAL A 146 -20.77 7.19 -10.55
C VAL A 146 -22.02 6.92 -9.72
N PHE A 147 -22.29 5.66 -9.38
CA PHE A 147 -23.52 5.25 -8.71
C PHE A 147 -23.65 5.87 -7.30
N GLU A 148 -22.53 6.14 -6.63
CA GLU A 148 -22.44 6.78 -5.32
C GLU A 148 -23.04 8.20 -5.29
N TYR A 149 -23.10 8.88 -6.44
CA TYR A 149 -23.66 10.22 -6.60
C TYR A 149 -25.17 10.20 -6.89
N GLY A 150 -25.83 9.04 -6.74
CA GLY A 150 -27.26 8.87 -7.03
C GLY A 150 -28.15 9.92 -6.35
N GLU A 151 -27.87 10.27 -5.09
CA GLU A 151 -28.60 11.34 -4.36
C GLU A 151 -28.47 12.72 -5.03
N ALA A 152 -27.33 13.03 -5.62
CA ALA A 152 -27.09 14.30 -6.31
C ALA A 152 -27.69 14.32 -7.74
N TYR A 153 -27.76 13.17 -8.40
CA TYR A 153 -28.16 13.09 -9.81
C TYR A 153 -29.62 12.73 -10.04
N ILE A 154 -30.23 11.97 -9.13
CA ILE A 154 -31.60 11.47 -9.28
C ILE A 154 -32.49 12.11 -8.23
N GLN A 155 -33.35 13.03 -8.69
CA GLN A 155 -34.33 13.67 -7.83
C GLN A 155 -35.48 12.70 -7.52
N SER A 156 -35.34 11.93 -6.45
CA SER A 156 -36.32 10.96 -5.93
C SER A 156 -36.13 10.72 -4.43
N GLU A 157 -37.16 10.18 -3.76
CA GLU A 157 -37.07 9.64 -2.39
C GLU A 157 -36.20 8.37 -2.32
N THR A 158 -36.13 7.60 -3.41
CA THR A 158 -35.34 6.37 -3.52
C THR A 158 -34.31 6.45 -4.66
N PRO A 159 -33.35 7.40 -4.59
CA PRO A 159 -32.55 7.81 -5.75
C PRO A 159 -31.78 6.65 -6.38
N TYR A 160 -31.15 5.78 -5.60
CA TYR A 160 -30.35 4.66 -6.10
C TYR A 160 -31.20 3.55 -6.76
N VAL A 161 -32.37 3.25 -6.18
CA VAL A 161 -33.32 2.28 -6.76
C VAL A 161 -33.88 2.82 -8.07
N ASP A 162 -34.28 4.09 -8.10
CA ASP A 162 -34.85 4.70 -9.29
C ASP A 162 -33.80 4.94 -10.37
N PHE A 163 -32.54 5.17 -10.00
CA PHE A 163 -31.43 5.23 -10.94
C PHE A 163 -31.34 3.94 -11.76
N LEU A 164 -31.33 2.78 -11.09
CA LEU A 164 -31.27 1.48 -11.77
C LEU A 164 -32.55 1.20 -12.57
N LYS A 165 -33.73 1.59 -12.09
CA LYS A 165 -34.98 1.47 -12.86
C LYS A 165 -34.92 2.29 -14.15
N ILE A 166 -34.46 3.54 -14.08
CA ILE A 166 -34.33 4.44 -15.24
C ILE A 166 -33.37 3.83 -16.27
N ILE A 167 -32.18 3.42 -15.83
CA ILE A 167 -31.15 2.82 -16.69
C ILE A 167 -31.65 1.53 -17.34
N SER A 168 -32.32 0.66 -16.57
CA SER A 168 -32.80 -0.63 -17.08
C SER A 168 -33.79 -0.50 -18.24
N ARG A 169 -34.50 0.63 -18.35
CA ARG A 169 -35.38 0.91 -19.51
C ARG A 169 -34.60 1.13 -20.80
N HIS A 170 -33.33 1.52 -20.72
CA HIS A 170 -32.46 1.80 -21.86
C HIS A 170 -31.66 0.59 -22.34
N LEU A 171 -31.77 -0.55 -21.66
CA LEU A 171 -31.17 -1.81 -22.09
C LEU A 171 -31.95 -2.46 -23.24
N LYS A 172 -31.23 -3.15 -24.12
CA LYS A 172 -31.79 -4.21 -24.98
C LYS A 172 -32.24 -5.41 -24.12
N PRO A 173 -33.02 -6.36 -24.65
CA PRO A 173 -33.51 -7.52 -23.88
C PRO A 173 -32.41 -8.32 -23.16
N ASP A 174 -31.25 -8.48 -23.78
CA ASP A 174 -30.07 -9.18 -23.24
C ASP A 174 -28.97 -8.24 -22.73
N GLY A 175 -29.28 -6.94 -22.66
CA GLY A 175 -28.32 -5.92 -22.26
C GLY A 175 -27.95 -6.03 -20.78
N LYS A 176 -26.76 -5.55 -20.44
CA LYS A 176 -26.22 -5.58 -19.06
C LYS A 176 -25.84 -4.19 -18.57
N ILE A 177 -26.00 -3.96 -17.29
CA ILE A 177 -25.39 -2.82 -16.60
C ILE A 177 -24.07 -3.32 -16.01
N VAL A 178 -22.98 -2.60 -16.26
CA VAL A 178 -21.67 -2.85 -15.66
C VAL A 178 -21.45 -1.78 -14.62
N LEU A 179 -21.55 -2.16 -13.34
CA LEU A 179 -21.46 -1.22 -12.22
C LEU A 179 -20.22 -1.52 -11.39
N ALA A 180 -19.33 -0.55 -11.24
CA ALA A 180 -18.19 -0.62 -10.33
C ALA A 180 -18.28 0.49 -9.27
N ILE A 181 -18.09 0.11 -8.01
CA ILE A 181 -18.22 1.01 -6.86
C ILE A 181 -17.38 0.48 -5.68
N GLU A 182 -16.93 1.39 -4.82
CA GLU A 182 -16.41 1.11 -3.49
C GLU A 182 -17.40 0.26 -2.67
N ASN A 183 -16.86 -0.66 -1.89
CA ASN A 183 -17.63 -1.35 -0.85
C ASN A 183 -17.53 -0.54 0.43
N ARG A 184 -18.65 -0.05 0.96
CA ARG A 184 -18.70 0.73 2.21
C ARG A 184 -17.96 0.07 3.38
N LEU A 185 -17.89 -1.27 3.40
CA LEU A 185 -17.25 -2.08 4.44
C LEU A 185 -15.89 -2.68 4.02
N GLY A 186 -15.31 -2.21 2.91
CA GLY A 186 -14.04 -2.69 2.39
C GLY A 186 -12.92 -2.68 3.44
N LEU A 187 -12.09 -3.73 3.47
CA LEU A 187 -11.06 -3.91 4.50
C LEU A 187 -10.10 -2.72 4.58
N LYS A 188 -9.82 -2.03 3.47
CA LYS A 188 -8.95 -0.86 3.43
C LYS A 188 -9.37 0.23 4.44
N TYR A 189 -10.66 0.43 4.68
CA TYR A 189 -11.15 1.43 5.64
C TYR A 189 -10.93 0.99 7.09
N TRP A 190 -11.12 -0.30 7.37
CA TRP A 190 -10.76 -0.88 8.67
C TRP A 190 -9.24 -0.82 8.91
N ALA A 191 -8.45 -0.93 7.85
CA ALA A 191 -6.99 -0.86 7.88
C ALA A 191 -6.44 0.57 7.98
N GLY A 192 -7.31 1.59 7.95
CA GLY A 192 -6.94 2.99 8.18
C GLY A 192 -6.90 3.90 6.95
N CYS A 193 -7.43 3.47 5.80
CA CYS A 193 -7.72 4.38 4.69
C CYS A 193 -8.91 5.29 5.05
N THR A 194 -8.86 6.54 4.59
CA THR A 194 -10.00 7.45 4.71
C THR A 194 -11.09 7.07 3.69
N GLU A 195 -12.32 7.49 3.96
CA GLU A 195 -13.44 7.35 3.03
C GLU A 195 -13.13 8.15 1.75
N ASP A 196 -13.31 7.53 0.56
CA ASP A 196 -12.78 8.05 -0.70
C ASP A 196 -13.34 9.43 -1.10
N HIS A 197 -14.59 9.73 -0.73
CA HIS A 197 -15.28 10.93 -1.16
C HIS A 197 -15.09 12.10 -0.19
N PHE A 198 -15.12 11.83 1.12
CA PHE A 198 -15.04 12.88 2.14
C PHE A 198 -13.65 13.02 2.77
N GLY A 199 -12.78 12.01 2.65
CA GLY A 199 -11.42 12.04 3.21
C GLY A 199 -11.35 11.93 4.72
N THR A 200 -12.44 11.47 5.35
CA THR A 200 -12.53 11.28 6.80
C THR A 200 -12.37 9.81 7.14
N LEU A 201 -11.75 9.51 8.29
CA LEU A 201 -11.66 8.14 8.77
C LEU A 201 -13.05 7.66 9.20
N PHE A 202 -13.35 6.40 8.91
CA PHE A 202 -14.52 5.66 9.39
C PHE A 202 -15.92 6.16 8.97
N GLU A 203 -16.04 7.28 8.24
CA GLU A 203 -17.33 7.88 7.86
C GLU A 203 -18.30 6.85 7.22
N GLY A 204 -17.83 6.10 6.22
CA GLY A 204 -18.63 5.04 5.59
C GLY A 204 -18.94 3.88 6.53
N LEU A 205 -17.99 3.47 7.38
CA LEU A 205 -18.17 2.37 8.35
C LEU A 205 -19.24 2.71 9.40
N GLU A 206 -19.25 3.96 9.87
CA GLU A 206 -20.21 4.49 10.85
C GLU A 206 -21.58 4.84 10.24
N GLY A 207 -21.72 4.71 8.91
CA GLY A 207 -22.99 4.91 8.22
C GLY A 207 -23.27 6.37 7.88
N TYR A 208 -22.24 7.14 7.55
CA TYR A 208 -22.31 8.54 7.11
C TYR A 208 -23.00 9.48 8.13
N PRO A 209 -22.50 9.58 9.38
CA PRO A 209 -23.14 10.38 10.43
C PRO A 209 -23.03 11.89 10.21
N THR A 210 -22.04 12.36 9.46
CA THR A 210 -21.74 13.80 9.32
C THR A 210 -21.84 14.32 7.89
N THR A 211 -21.92 13.42 6.91
CA THR A 211 -21.88 13.74 5.48
C THR A 211 -23.15 13.29 4.75
N SER A 212 -23.40 13.84 3.55
CA SER A 212 -24.60 13.54 2.75
C SER A 212 -24.35 13.77 1.25
N GLY A 213 -25.23 13.26 0.39
CA GLY A 213 -25.19 13.48 -1.06
C GLY A 213 -24.33 12.48 -1.85
N VAL A 214 -23.40 11.79 -1.18
CA VAL A 214 -22.60 10.69 -1.75
C VAL A 214 -22.66 9.52 -0.79
N LYS A 215 -23.01 8.32 -1.29
CA LYS A 215 -23.04 7.10 -0.48
C LYS A 215 -22.57 5.88 -1.26
N THR A 216 -21.79 5.05 -0.59
CA THR A 216 -21.43 3.71 -1.04
C THR A 216 -22.24 2.67 -0.28
N PHE A 217 -22.17 1.40 -0.71
CA PHE A 217 -23.04 0.35 -0.18
C PHE A 217 -22.24 -0.90 0.16
N SER A 218 -22.61 -1.56 1.26
CA SER A 218 -22.21 -2.94 1.52
C SER A 218 -22.87 -3.89 0.52
N ARG A 219 -22.33 -5.12 0.42
CA ARG A 219 -22.91 -6.17 -0.43
C ARG A 219 -24.40 -6.42 -0.16
N LYS A 220 -24.80 -6.42 1.11
CA LYS A 220 -26.19 -6.60 1.55
C LYS A 220 -27.08 -5.45 1.08
N GLU A 221 -26.63 -4.22 1.24
CA GLU A 221 -27.38 -3.02 0.83
C GLU A 221 -27.53 -2.97 -0.69
N MET A 222 -26.44 -3.21 -1.43
CA MET A 222 -26.47 -3.29 -2.88
C MET A 222 -27.42 -4.38 -3.39
N SER A 223 -27.44 -5.56 -2.75
CA SER A 223 -28.39 -6.64 -3.08
C SER A 223 -29.85 -6.23 -2.84
N ALA A 224 -30.13 -5.45 -1.78
CA ALA A 224 -31.46 -4.92 -1.52
C ALA A 224 -31.88 -3.91 -2.60
N ILE A 225 -30.98 -3.00 -2.98
CA ILE A 225 -31.22 -2.02 -4.05
C ILE A 225 -31.54 -2.73 -5.39
N LEU A 226 -30.77 -3.75 -5.76
CA LEU A 226 -31.02 -4.56 -6.98
C LEU A 226 -32.41 -5.21 -6.96
N LYS A 227 -32.81 -5.76 -5.81
CA LYS A 227 -34.13 -6.38 -5.63
C LYS A 227 -35.26 -5.37 -5.76
N GLU A 228 -35.14 -4.21 -5.13
CA GLU A 228 -36.14 -3.13 -5.18
C GLU A 228 -36.20 -2.43 -6.55
N ALA A 229 -35.11 -2.46 -7.31
CA ALA A 229 -35.02 -1.92 -8.67
C ALA A 229 -35.68 -2.81 -9.74
N GLY A 230 -36.45 -3.83 -9.35
CA GLY A 230 -37.18 -4.71 -10.27
C GLY A 230 -36.64 -6.14 -10.31
N ASP A 231 -36.19 -6.65 -9.17
CA ASP A 231 -35.60 -8.00 -9.01
C ASP A 231 -34.42 -8.27 -9.96
N LEU A 232 -33.59 -7.26 -10.18
CA LEU A 232 -32.40 -7.36 -11.01
C LEU A 232 -31.42 -8.39 -10.43
N LYS A 233 -30.76 -9.14 -11.31
CA LYS A 233 -29.78 -10.15 -10.95
C LYS A 233 -28.38 -9.67 -11.30
N ALA A 234 -27.41 -10.00 -10.45
CA ALA A 234 -26.02 -9.61 -10.65
C ALA A 234 -25.08 -10.81 -10.54
N SER A 235 -24.07 -10.85 -11.41
CA SER A 235 -22.83 -11.62 -11.17
C SER A 235 -21.82 -10.71 -10.47
N TRP A 236 -21.25 -11.19 -9.37
CA TRP A 236 -20.36 -10.42 -8.50
C TRP A 236 -18.90 -10.69 -8.82
N TYR A 237 -18.16 -9.59 -8.96
CA TYR A 237 -16.73 -9.57 -9.14
C TYR A 237 -16.09 -8.65 -8.10
N TYR A 238 -14.84 -8.94 -7.74
CA TYR A 238 -14.09 -8.27 -6.68
C TYR A 238 -12.75 -7.80 -7.28
N PRO A 239 -12.68 -6.56 -7.78
CA PRO A 239 -11.44 -5.98 -8.26
C PRO A 239 -10.45 -5.77 -7.10
N PHE A 240 -9.18 -6.08 -7.34
CA PHE A 240 -8.08 -5.94 -6.41
C PHE A 240 -6.90 -5.18 -7.05
N PRO A 241 -6.32 -4.18 -6.37
CA PRO A 241 -6.61 -3.75 -4.99
C PRO A 241 -7.96 -3.05 -4.78
N ASP A 242 -8.48 -2.41 -5.82
CA ASP A 242 -9.86 -1.91 -5.90
C ASP A 242 -10.25 -1.69 -7.38
N TYR A 243 -11.46 -1.18 -7.63
CA TYR A 243 -11.96 -0.93 -8.98
C TYR A 243 -11.27 0.25 -9.67
N LYS A 244 -10.51 1.09 -8.95
CA LYS A 244 -9.82 2.24 -9.52
C LYS A 244 -8.57 1.80 -10.25
N LEU A 245 -7.72 0.98 -9.64
CA LEU A 245 -6.50 0.50 -10.29
C LEU A 245 -6.42 -1.04 -10.27
N PRO A 246 -7.40 -1.75 -10.87
CA PRO A 246 -7.49 -3.19 -10.73
C PRO A 246 -6.40 -3.90 -11.53
N MET A 247 -5.65 -4.77 -10.85
CA MET A 247 -4.67 -5.67 -11.46
C MET A 247 -5.12 -7.13 -11.45
N THR A 248 -6.07 -7.45 -10.58
CA THR A 248 -6.73 -8.75 -10.55
C THR A 248 -8.22 -8.53 -10.31
N ILE A 249 -9.08 -9.34 -10.91
CA ILE A 249 -10.53 -9.31 -10.66
C ILE A 249 -10.97 -10.75 -10.37
N TYR A 250 -11.43 -10.95 -9.15
CA TYR A 250 -12.00 -12.22 -8.68
C TYR A 250 -13.51 -12.25 -8.91
N SER A 251 -14.16 -13.40 -8.70
CA SER A 251 -15.62 -13.51 -8.73
C SER A 251 -16.14 -14.48 -7.66
N ASP A 252 -17.45 -14.52 -7.45
CA ASP A 252 -18.08 -15.56 -6.61
C ASP A 252 -17.69 -16.99 -7.03
N ARG A 253 -17.32 -17.21 -8.30
CA ARG A 253 -16.95 -18.54 -8.85
C ARG A 253 -15.45 -18.85 -8.72
N ARG A 254 -14.63 -17.83 -8.46
CA ARG A 254 -13.20 -17.94 -8.12
C ARG A 254 -12.81 -16.79 -7.18
N LEU A 255 -13.06 -17.00 -5.90
CA LEU A 255 -12.55 -16.15 -4.83
C LEU A 255 -11.02 -16.25 -4.76
N PRO A 256 -10.33 -15.26 -4.17
CA PRO A 256 -8.90 -15.35 -3.91
C PRO A 256 -8.55 -16.59 -3.08
N LEU A 257 -7.37 -17.14 -3.32
CA LEU A 257 -6.76 -18.14 -2.46
C LEU A 257 -5.87 -17.47 -1.42
N LYS A 258 -5.57 -18.20 -0.35
CA LYS A 258 -4.65 -17.77 0.71
C LYS A 258 -3.34 -17.28 0.09
N GLY A 259 -2.88 -16.10 0.51
CA GLY A 259 -1.65 -15.47 0.00
C GLY A 259 -1.77 -14.72 -1.33
N GLU A 260 -2.89 -14.81 -2.07
CA GLU A 260 -3.06 -14.07 -3.33
C GLU A 260 -3.32 -12.56 -3.14
N LEU A 261 -3.68 -12.13 -1.93
CA LEU A 261 -4.02 -10.75 -1.57
C LEU A 261 -2.88 -10.07 -0.80
N ASN A 262 -1.74 -9.91 -1.45
CA ASN A 262 -0.47 -9.51 -0.80
C ASN A 262 0.11 -8.16 -1.28
N ARG A 263 -0.68 -7.32 -1.98
CA ARG A 263 -0.25 -5.98 -2.41
C ARG A 263 -0.44 -4.95 -1.29
N LEU A 264 0.65 -4.31 -0.86
CA LEU A 264 0.67 -3.36 0.26
C LEU A 264 0.50 -1.89 -0.19
N GLU A 265 1.05 -1.51 -1.34
CA GLU A 265 1.03 -0.15 -1.87
C GLU A 265 -0.17 0.06 -2.82
N THR A 266 -1.28 0.55 -2.26
CA THR A 266 -2.55 0.67 -3.02
C THR A 266 -3.27 2.01 -2.82
N ASN A 267 -2.88 2.81 -1.81
CA ASN A 267 -3.51 4.09 -1.46
C ASN A 267 -2.66 5.30 -1.92
N TYR A 268 -2.99 5.84 -3.09
CA TYR A 268 -2.22 6.92 -3.73
C TYR A 268 -2.76 8.32 -3.45
N ASP A 269 -4.03 8.45 -3.04
CA ASP A 269 -4.72 9.73 -3.02
C ASP A 269 -4.51 10.53 -1.73
N ARG A 270 -4.33 9.83 -0.60
CA ARG A 270 -4.39 10.42 0.74
C ARG A 270 -3.42 9.77 1.72
N LEU A 271 -3.09 10.48 2.79
CA LEU A 271 -2.40 9.91 3.95
C LEU A 271 -3.30 8.86 4.60
N ARG A 272 -2.75 7.68 4.88
CA ARG A 272 -3.46 6.61 5.59
C ARG A 272 -2.81 6.22 6.90
N LEU A 273 -3.60 5.61 7.79
CA LEU A 273 -3.06 4.86 8.91
C LEU A 273 -2.68 3.45 8.45
N GLN A 274 -1.68 2.85 9.09
CA GLN A 274 -1.39 1.42 9.02
C GLN A 274 -1.72 0.80 10.37
N LEU A 275 -2.94 0.22 10.46
CA LEU A 275 -3.47 -0.33 11.72
C LEU A 275 -3.13 -1.82 11.90
N PHE A 276 -3.07 -2.58 10.80
CA PHE A 276 -2.70 -3.99 10.79
C PHE A 276 -2.15 -4.39 9.42
N GLN A 277 -1.61 -5.61 9.32
CA GLN A 277 -1.18 -6.21 8.05
C GLN A 277 -2.40 -6.76 7.31
N GLU A 278 -2.77 -6.14 6.19
CA GLU A 278 -3.99 -6.47 5.45
C GLU A 278 -3.97 -7.91 4.90
N SER A 279 -2.84 -8.39 4.38
CA SER A 279 -2.72 -9.75 3.81
C SER A 279 -3.10 -10.84 4.82
N ALA A 280 -2.60 -10.74 6.06
CA ALA A 280 -2.93 -11.69 7.12
C ALA A 280 -4.41 -11.63 7.52
N VAL A 281 -5.02 -10.43 7.50
CA VAL A 281 -6.46 -10.29 7.81
C VAL A 281 -7.31 -10.80 6.65
N TYR A 282 -6.92 -10.57 5.40
CA TYR A 282 -7.58 -11.16 4.24
C TYR A 282 -7.56 -12.69 4.28
N ASP A 283 -6.41 -13.31 4.62
CA ASP A 283 -6.31 -14.76 4.78
C ASP A 283 -7.27 -15.28 5.87
N SER A 284 -7.39 -14.55 6.98
CA SER A 284 -8.37 -14.87 8.04
C SER A 284 -9.82 -14.73 7.54
N LEU A 285 -10.14 -13.69 6.79
CA LEU A 285 -11.48 -13.49 6.22
C LEU A 285 -11.84 -14.56 5.18
N LEU A 286 -10.88 -15.00 4.36
CA LEU A 286 -11.04 -16.09 3.41
C LEU A 286 -11.30 -17.42 4.13
N ALA A 287 -10.55 -17.71 5.19
CA ALA A 287 -10.74 -18.92 6.00
C ALA A 287 -12.10 -18.99 6.73
N ASN A 288 -12.81 -17.86 6.83
CA ASN A 288 -14.12 -17.75 7.48
C ASN A 288 -15.26 -17.43 6.50
N ASP A 289 -15.05 -17.56 5.18
CA ASP A 289 -16.04 -17.29 4.13
C ASP A 289 -16.57 -15.82 4.11
N MET A 290 -15.79 -14.87 4.63
CA MET A 290 -16.19 -13.46 4.80
C MET A 290 -15.60 -12.51 3.77
N TYR A 291 -14.62 -12.94 2.95
CA TYR A 291 -13.94 -12.06 1.99
C TYR A 291 -14.88 -11.21 1.12
N PRO A 292 -15.95 -11.75 0.51
CA PRO A 292 -16.82 -10.95 -0.34
C PRO A 292 -17.43 -9.72 0.31
N ASP A 293 -17.69 -9.76 1.62
CA ASP A 293 -18.27 -8.63 2.35
C ASP A 293 -17.22 -7.55 2.69
N PHE A 294 -15.93 -7.90 2.62
CA PHE A 294 -14.79 -7.05 2.95
C PHE A 294 -13.89 -6.72 1.76
N ALA A 295 -14.20 -7.21 0.56
CA ALA A 295 -13.52 -6.78 -0.66
C ALA A 295 -13.61 -5.25 -0.79
N ASN A 296 -12.54 -4.57 -1.18
CA ASN A 296 -12.50 -3.09 -1.20
C ASN A 296 -13.51 -2.45 -2.16
N SER A 297 -13.94 -3.20 -3.17
CA SER A 297 -14.87 -2.72 -4.18
C SER A 297 -15.62 -3.87 -4.85
N PHE A 298 -16.72 -3.54 -5.50
CA PHE A 298 -17.52 -4.45 -6.30
C PHE A 298 -17.45 -4.07 -7.76
N LEU A 299 -17.49 -5.09 -8.62
CA LEU A 299 -17.84 -4.98 -10.02
C LEU A 299 -19.01 -5.93 -10.29
N LEU A 300 -20.12 -5.40 -10.82
CA LEU A 300 -21.36 -6.12 -11.00
C LEU A 300 -21.72 -6.15 -12.48
N LEU A 301 -22.06 -7.35 -12.98
CA LEU A 301 -22.75 -7.50 -14.26
C LEU A 301 -24.24 -7.74 -13.97
N ILE A 302 -25.05 -6.71 -14.15
CA ILE A 302 -26.45 -6.68 -13.73
C ILE A 302 -27.35 -6.83 -14.97
N GLY A 303 -28.39 -7.65 -14.86
CA GLY A 303 -29.41 -7.83 -15.89
C GLY A 303 -30.74 -8.29 -15.32
N LYS A 304 -31.75 -8.45 -16.19
CA LYS A 304 -33.05 -9.04 -15.78
C LYS A 304 -32.92 -10.50 -15.36
N GLU A 305 -32.02 -11.22 -16.01
CA GLU A 305 -31.65 -12.59 -15.67
C GLU A 305 -30.18 -12.65 -15.31
N LYS A 306 -29.81 -13.59 -14.44
CA LYS A 306 -28.41 -13.83 -14.09
C LYS A 306 -27.73 -14.56 -15.26
N LYS A 307 -26.98 -13.83 -16.09
CA LYS A 307 -26.12 -14.42 -17.11
C LYS A 307 -24.67 -14.35 -16.65
N GLU A 308 -24.12 -15.50 -16.30
CA GLU A 308 -22.72 -15.63 -15.92
C GLU A 308 -21.82 -15.42 -17.14
N ALA A 309 -20.76 -14.63 -16.98
CA ALA A 309 -19.69 -14.61 -17.97
C ALA A 309 -18.87 -15.90 -17.87
N GLU A 310 -18.24 -16.32 -18.97
CA GLU A 310 -17.31 -17.45 -18.93
C GLU A 310 -16.07 -17.10 -18.09
N THR A 311 -15.54 -15.88 -18.22
CA THR A 311 -14.39 -15.41 -17.44
C THR A 311 -14.79 -15.19 -15.98
N ILE A 312 -14.25 -16.02 -15.09
CA ILE A 312 -14.52 -16.00 -13.64
C ILE A 312 -13.37 -15.41 -12.81
N TYR A 313 -12.23 -15.18 -13.44
CA TYR A 313 -11.05 -14.54 -12.86
C TYR A 313 -10.22 -13.92 -13.97
N VAL A 314 -9.62 -12.76 -13.70
CA VAL A 314 -8.64 -12.16 -14.60
C VAL A 314 -7.48 -11.54 -13.81
N LYS A 315 -6.27 -11.68 -14.33
CA LYS A 315 -5.05 -11.05 -13.84
C LYS A 315 -4.35 -10.34 -14.99
N PHE A 316 -3.85 -9.14 -14.72
CA PHE A 316 -3.15 -8.30 -15.67
C PHE A 316 -1.65 -8.24 -15.34
N SER A 317 -0.83 -8.17 -16.37
CA SER A 317 0.61 -7.89 -16.28
C SER A 317 1.00 -6.65 -17.08
N ASN A 318 0.04 -5.74 -17.28
CA ASN A 318 0.20 -4.54 -18.10
C ASN A 318 0.92 -3.38 -17.41
N GLU A 319 1.61 -3.64 -16.30
CA GLU A 319 2.65 -2.75 -15.75
C GLU A 319 4.05 -3.08 -16.34
N ARG A 320 4.14 -4.08 -17.24
CA ARG A 320 5.34 -4.43 -18.00
C ARG A 320 5.43 -3.62 -19.30
N ASP A 321 6.58 -3.70 -19.98
CA ASP A 321 6.72 -3.22 -21.36
C ASP A 321 5.58 -3.76 -22.23
N PRO A 322 4.99 -2.95 -23.14
CA PRO A 322 3.94 -3.38 -24.06
C PRO A 322 4.25 -4.66 -24.86
N ALA A 323 5.52 -5.02 -25.06
CA ALA A 323 5.93 -6.28 -25.69
C ALA A 323 5.66 -7.52 -24.81
N PHE A 324 5.55 -7.37 -23.50
CA PHE A 324 5.37 -8.45 -22.52
C PHE A 324 4.05 -8.37 -21.74
N SER A 325 3.16 -7.46 -22.14
CA SER A 325 1.90 -7.22 -21.45
C SER A 325 0.85 -8.27 -21.81
N VAL A 326 0.46 -9.06 -20.81
CA VAL A 326 -0.47 -10.20 -20.94
C VAL A 326 -1.63 -10.07 -19.95
N ARG A 327 -2.80 -10.51 -20.38
CA ARG A 327 -3.97 -10.76 -19.55
C ARG A 327 -4.22 -12.25 -19.45
N THR A 328 -4.28 -12.75 -18.22
CA THR A 328 -4.55 -14.16 -17.93
C THR A 328 -5.96 -14.28 -17.37
N GLU A 329 -6.79 -15.12 -17.99
CA GLU A 329 -8.18 -15.38 -17.60
C GLU A 329 -8.35 -16.83 -17.18
N ILE A 330 -9.10 -17.08 -16.11
CA ILE A 330 -9.68 -18.40 -15.87
C ILE A 330 -11.12 -18.33 -16.35
N CYS A 331 -11.46 -19.21 -17.28
CA CYS A 331 -12.78 -19.29 -17.88
C CYS A 331 -13.46 -20.60 -17.46
N GLU A 332 -14.77 -20.57 -17.27
CA GLU A 332 -15.62 -21.73 -16.99
C GLU A 332 -16.79 -21.74 -17.97
N ASN A 333 -16.81 -22.72 -18.87
CA ASN A 333 -17.82 -22.83 -19.91
C ASN A 333 -19.19 -23.29 -19.34
N SER A 334 -20.21 -23.37 -20.20
CA SER A 334 -21.56 -23.81 -19.82
C SER A 334 -21.64 -25.23 -19.27
N SER A 335 -20.66 -26.11 -19.54
CA SER A 335 -20.57 -27.45 -18.97
C SER A 335 -19.83 -27.51 -17.63
N GLY A 336 -19.40 -26.37 -17.08
CA GLY A 336 -18.61 -26.28 -15.84
C GLY A 336 -17.13 -26.63 -16.00
N ARG A 337 -16.64 -26.82 -17.23
CA ARG A 337 -15.22 -27.13 -17.48
C ARG A 337 -14.41 -25.85 -17.47
N ARG A 338 -13.34 -25.84 -16.67
CA ARG A 338 -12.40 -24.73 -16.57
C ARG A 338 -11.27 -24.83 -17.58
N TYR A 339 -10.78 -23.68 -18.00
CA TYR A 339 -9.59 -23.51 -18.83
C TYR A 339 -8.97 -22.14 -18.58
N VAL A 340 -7.70 -21.96 -18.95
CA VAL A 340 -6.99 -20.69 -18.82
C VAL A 340 -6.80 -20.09 -20.21
N ARG A 341 -6.99 -18.78 -20.37
CA ARG A 341 -6.60 -18.05 -21.58
C ARG A 341 -5.50 -17.07 -21.22
N LYS A 342 -4.42 -17.02 -22.00
CA LYS A 342 -3.46 -15.92 -21.98
C LYS A 342 -3.67 -15.12 -23.26
N LEU A 343 -3.97 -13.83 -23.11
CA LEU A 343 -4.30 -12.91 -24.20
C LEU A 343 -3.33 -11.73 -24.16
N PRO A 344 -2.84 -11.25 -25.31
CA PRO A 344 -2.07 -10.02 -25.35
C PRO A 344 -2.99 -8.84 -25.03
N THR A 345 -2.50 -7.87 -24.25
CA THR A 345 -3.25 -6.61 -24.08
C THR A 345 -2.92 -5.60 -25.16
N GLU A 346 -1.79 -5.78 -25.83
CA GLU A 346 -1.25 -4.90 -26.86
C GLU A 346 -0.86 -5.72 -28.08
N LYS A 347 -0.91 -5.11 -29.26
CA LYS A 347 -0.50 -5.80 -30.50
C LYS A 347 0.96 -6.28 -30.44
N THR A 348 1.81 -5.54 -29.72
CA THR A 348 3.24 -5.86 -29.56
C THR A 348 3.50 -7.12 -28.73
N SER A 349 2.55 -7.57 -27.90
CA SER A 349 2.71 -8.79 -27.09
C SER A 349 2.10 -10.05 -27.71
N GLU A 350 1.52 -9.96 -28.92
CA GLU A 350 0.94 -11.12 -29.60
C GLU A 350 1.95 -12.26 -29.82
N GLU A 351 3.16 -11.93 -30.26
CA GLU A 351 4.20 -12.93 -30.51
C GLU A 351 4.67 -13.60 -29.21
N HIS A 352 4.86 -12.81 -28.15
CA HIS A 352 5.20 -13.29 -26.80
C HIS A 352 4.20 -14.34 -26.32
N VAL A 353 2.90 -14.05 -26.43
CA VAL A 353 1.82 -14.96 -26.01
C VAL A 353 1.76 -16.21 -26.89
N LYS A 354 1.80 -16.06 -28.23
CA LYS A 354 1.70 -17.20 -29.16
C LYS A 354 2.89 -18.16 -29.06
N ASN A 355 4.06 -17.68 -28.61
CA ASN A 355 5.26 -18.50 -28.42
C ASN A 355 5.11 -19.53 -27.28
N LEU A 356 4.12 -19.37 -26.38
CA LEU A 356 3.89 -20.30 -25.25
C LEU A 356 3.61 -21.73 -25.70
N GLU A 357 2.88 -21.95 -26.80
CA GLU A 357 2.63 -23.30 -27.33
C GLU A 357 3.93 -23.99 -27.74
N LYS A 358 4.79 -23.26 -28.45
CA LYS A 358 6.10 -23.75 -28.88
C LYS A 358 6.99 -24.06 -27.68
N ILE A 359 6.98 -23.19 -26.66
CA ILE A 359 7.71 -23.40 -25.40
C ILE A 359 7.23 -24.68 -24.70
N SER A 360 5.91 -24.84 -24.53
CA SER A 360 5.31 -26.01 -23.87
C SER A 360 5.75 -27.33 -24.54
N ARG A 361 5.70 -27.38 -25.87
CA ARG A 361 6.14 -28.54 -26.65
C ARG A 361 7.63 -28.84 -26.49
N GLU A 362 8.49 -27.83 -26.53
CA GLU A 362 9.94 -27.99 -26.46
C GLU A 362 10.38 -28.43 -25.05
N LEU A 363 9.88 -27.75 -23.99
CA LEU A 363 10.17 -28.11 -22.59
C LEU A 363 9.66 -29.50 -22.23
N GLY A 364 8.48 -29.87 -22.73
CA GLY A 364 7.85 -31.17 -22.45
C GLY A 364 8.74 -32.37 -22.78
N THR A 365 9.62 -32.25 -23.78
CA THR A 365 10.51 -33.34 -24.22
C THR A 365 11.55 -33.77 -23.17
N PHE A 366 11.96 -32.87 -22.29
CA PHE A 366 13.01 -33.15 -21.29
C PHE A 366 12.56 -32.97 -19.84
N TYR A 367 11.49 -32.22 -19.57
CA TYR A 367 10.89 -32.12 -18.23
C TYR A 367 10.30 -33.45 -17.77
N GLY A 368 9.67 -34.20 -18.68
CA GLY A 368 9.09 -35.51 -18.36
C GLY A 368 10.11 -36.53 -17.84
N ARG A 369 11.41 -36.36 -18.13
CA ARG A 369 12.48 -37.25 -17.63
C ARG A 369 12.66 -37.16 -16.11
N GLU A 370 12.33 -36.02 -15.51
CA GLU A 370 12.36 -35.82 -14.05
C GLU A 370 10.96 -35.87 -13.42
N GLY A 371 9.95 -36.33 -14.17
CA GLY A 371 8.57 -36.45 -13.70
C GLY A 371 7.90 -35.10 -13.47
N LEU A 372 8.22 -34.10 -14.31
CA LEU A 372 7.50 -32.83 -14.39
C LEU A 372 6.77 -32.76 -15.72
N GLU A 373 5.49 -32.42 -15.67
CA GLU A 373 4.66 -32.18 -16.85
C GLU A 373 4.41 -30.68 -17.01
N LEU A 374 4.00 -30.24 -18.20
CA LEU A 374 3.55 -28.86 -18.42
C LEU A 374 2.07 -28.92 -18.78
N ASN A 375 1.28 -27.95 -18.30
CA ASN A 375 -0.12 -27.89 -18.72
C ASN A 375 -0.21 -27.65 -20.23
N THR A 376 -1.14 -28.37 -20.88
CA THR A 376 -1.30 -28.34 -22.34
C THR A 376 -1.62 -26.93 -22.81
N CYS A 377 -0.93 -26.44 -23.84
CA CYS A 377 -1.16 -25.14 -24.45
C CYS A 377 -1.55 -25.29 -25.92
N THR A 378 -2.54 -24.51 -26.35
CA THR A 378 -3.05 -24.50 -27.73
C THR A 378 -3.23 -23.07 -28.20
N VAL A 379 -2.90 -22.78 -29.46
CA VAL A 379 -3.08 -21.46 -30.05
C VAL A 379 -4.56 -21.22 -30.38
N GLU A 380 -5.07 -20.05 -30.01
CA GLU A 380 -6.37 -19.52 -30.43
C GLU A 380 -6.18 -18.26 -31.29
N ASN A 381 -7.25 -17.74 -31.90
CA ASN A 381 -7.18 -16.55 -32.76
C ASN A 381 -6.55 -15.35 -32.03
N ASP A 382 -6.95 -15.15 -30.77
CA ASP A 382 -6.63 -13.94 -30.00
C ASP A 382 -5.56 -14.18 -28.93
N GLY A 383 -4.91 -15.34 -28.90
CA GLY A 383 -3.90 -15.68 -27.88
C GLY A 383 -3.68 -17.18 -27.75
N VAL A 384 -3.57 -17.68 -26.52
CA VAL A 384 -3.44 -19.12 -26.26
C VAL A 384 -4.40 -19.58 -25.17
N ARG A 385 -4.82 -20.83 -25.28
CA ARG A 385 -5.59 -21.56 -24.28
C ARG A 385 -4.72 -22.61 -23.62
N LEU A 386 -4.64 -22.54 -22.29
CA LEU A 386 -3.99 -23.54 -21.47
C LEU A 386 -5.03 -24.39 -20.72
N GLU A 387 -4.64 -25.63 -20.45
CA GLU A 387 -5.38 -26.51 -19.57
C GLU A 387 -5.41 -25.94 -18.14
N TYR A 388 -6.59 -25.97 -17.52
CA TYR A 388 -6.75 -25.67 -16.11
C TYR A 388 -6.54 -26.95 -15.31
N LEU A 389 -5.51 -26.95 -14.46
CA LEU A 389 -5.17 -28.06 -13.59
C LEU A 389 -5.58 -27.74 -12.15
N GLN A 390 -6.18 -28.73 -11.48
CA GLN A 390 -6.51 -28.65 -10.07
C GLN A 390 -5.45 -29.37 -9.24
N GLY A 391 -4.94 -28.71 -8.21
CA GLY A 391 -3.93 -29.25 -7.30
C GLY A 391 -3.49 -28.21 -6.27
N GLU A 392 -2.57 -28.61 -5.40
CA GLU A 392 -1.95 -27.73 -4.41
C GLU A 392 -0.62 -27.20 -4.96
N THR A 393 -0.31 -25.91 -4.82
CA THR A 393 1.01 -25.42 -5.23
C THR A 393 2.09 -25.93 -4.29
N LEU A 394 3.32 -26.15 -4.80
CA LEU A 394 4.46 -26.47 -3.94
C LEU A 394 4.65 -25.39 -2.88
N GLU A 395 4.41 -24.12 -3.23
CA GLU A 395 4.41 -23.01 -2.28
C GLU A 395 3.42 -23.21 -1.12
N GLY A 396 2.16 -23.52 -1.44
CA GLY A 396 1.12 -23.80 -0.43
C GLY A 396 1.53 -24.96 0.48
N ARG A 397 2.06 -26.03 -0.11
CA ARG A 397 2.50 -27.20 0.66
C ARG A 397 3.66 -26.91 1.60
N LEU A 398 4.62 -26.08 1.16
CA LEU A 398 5.74 -25.67 2.00
C LEU A 398 5.24 -24.76 3.14
N ASP A 399 4.27 -23.87 2.87
CA ASP A 399 3.66 -23.02 3.90
C ASP A 399 2.88 -23.82 4.95
N GLU A 400 2.14 -24.86 4.55
CA GLU A 400 1.47 -25.77 5.49
C GLU A 400 2.46 -26.45 6.45
N LEU A 401 3.61 -26.89 5.92
CA LEU A 401 4.66 -27.50 6.74
C LEU A 401 5.29 -26.48 7.69
N LEU A 402 5.47 -25.24 7.23
CA LEU A 402 5.98 -24.14 8.06
C LEU A 402 5.01 -23.84 9.22
N GLU A 403 3.72 -23.70 8.93
CA GLU A 403 2.67 -23.45 9.93
C GLU A 403 2.55 -24.58 10.95
N ALA A 404 2.79 -25.82 10.51
CA ALA A 404 2.84 -26.99 11.40
C ALA A 404 4.15 -27.12 12.20
N GLY A 405 5.12 -26.22 12.02
CA GLY A 405 6.45 -26.29 12.67
C GLY A 405 7.33 -27.44 12.17
N LYS A 406 7.04 -27.99 10.99
CA LYS A 406 7.71 -29.15 10.38
C LYS A 406 8.85 -28.74 9.44
N THR A 407 9.77 -27.93 9.96
CA THR A 407 10.85 -27.30 9.17
C THR A 407 11.76 -28.32 8.46
N GLU A 408 12.05 -29.47 9.09
CA GLU A 408 12.87 -30.51 8.47
C GLU A 408 12.18 -31.17 7.27
N GLU A 409 10.86 -31.42 7.37
CA GLU A 409 10.06 -31.97 6.28
C GLU A 409 9.95 -30.97 5.12
N LEU A 410 9.77 -29.69 5.44
CA LEU A 410 9.76 -28.58 4.50
C LEU A 410 11.06 -28.53 3.72
N GLU A 411 12.20 -28.46 4.42
CA GLU A 411 13.51 -28.39 3.78
C GLU A 411 13.75 -29.61 2.88
N LYS A 412 13.45 -30.81 3.37
CA LYS A 412 13.59 -32.05 2.59
C LYS A 412 12.75 -32.03 1.31
N LEU A 413 11.49 -31.58 1.41
CA LEU A 413 10.60 -31.46 0.26
C LEU A 413 11.15 -30.43 -0.73
N PHE A 414 11.51 -29.24 -0.26
CA PHE A 414 11.98 -28.16 -1.12
C PHE A 414 13.26 -28.54 -1.86
N PHE A 415 14.23 -29.13 -1.16
CA PHE A 415 15.48 -29.60 -1.76
C PHE A 415 15.29 -30.79 -2.71
N SER A 416 14.20 -31.55 -2.61
CA SER A 416 13.88 -32.58 -3.59
C SER A 416 13.57 -31.96 -4.97
N TYR A 417 12.90 -30.80 -4.99
CA TYR A 417 12.61 -30.06 -6.22
C TYR A 417 13.82 -29.29 -6.75
N ILE A 418 14.63 -28.69 -5.87
CA ILE A 418 15.93 -28.10 -6.26
C ILE A 418 16.80 -29.13 -6.99
N LYS A 419 16.85 -30.38 -6.51
CA LYS A 419 17.60 -31.46 -7.17
C LYS A 419 17.01 -31.84 -8.53
N LYS A 420 15.69 -31.91 -8.67
CA LYS A 420 15.02 -32.15 -9.96
C LYS A 420 15.36 -31.06 -10.97
N ILE A 421 15.17 -29.79 -10.59
CA ILE A 421 15.46 -28.63 -11.46
C ILE A 421 16.93 -28.57 -11.83
N ARG A 422 17.83 -28.89 -10.90
CA ARG A 422 19.26 -28.98 -11.19
C ARG A 422 19.56 -29.99 -12.29
N ARG A 423 19.03 -31.21 -12.21
CA ARG A 423 19.24 -32.26 -13.25
C ARG A 423 18.71 -31.86 -14.63
N ILE A 424 17.62 -31.09 -14.66
CA ILE A 424 17.05 -30.56 -15.91
C ILE A 424 18.01 -29.54 -16.55
N HIS A 425 18.63 -28.68 -15.74
CA HIS A 425 19.34 -27.49 -16.22
C HIS A 425 20.87 -27.55 -16.08
N GLU A 426 21.47 -28.68 -15.73
CA GLU A 426 22.93 -28.82 -15.57
C GLU A 426 23.64 -29.57 -16.72
N GLY A 427 22.99 -29.73 -17.87
CA GLY A 427 23.46 -30.58 -18.98
C GLY A 427 24.72 -30.09 -19.71
N GLU A 428 24.93 -28.78 -19.79
CA GLU A 428 25.96 -28.13 -20.60
C GLU A 428 26.81 -27.15 -19.79
N MET A 429 27.95 -26.71 -20.34
CA MET A 429 28.76 -25.64 -19.76
C MET A 429 28.19 -24.29 -20.17
N PHE A 430 28.06 -23.37 -19.22
CA PHE A 430 27.59 -22.02 -19.50
C PHE A 430 28.59 -21.25 -20.36
N PHE A 431 28.07 -20.54 -21.34
CA PHE A 431 28.79 -19.53 -22.08
C PHE A 431 27.89 -18.30 -22.26
N LYS A 432 28.49 -17.12 -22.15
CA LYS A 432 27.77 -15.85 -22.25
C LYS A 432 27.43 -15.55 -23.72
N THR A 433 26.19 -15.19 -23.99
CA THR A 433 25.73 -14.76 -25.33
C THR A 433 25.28 -13.29 -25.32
N PRO A 434 25.20 -12.62 -26.49
CA PRO A 434 24.63 -11.27 -26.56
C PRO A 434 23.20 -11.19 -26.01
N GLU A 435 22.36 -12.21 -26.26
CA GLU A 435 20.99 -12.27 -25.75
C GLU A 435 20.95 -12.40 -24.22
N PHE A 436 21.86 -13.18 -23.64
CA PHE A 436 22.02 -13.23 -22.18
C PHE A 436 22.34 -11.85 -21.61
N VAL A 437 23.30 -11.12 -22.21
CA VAL A 437 23.69 -9.78 -21.75
C VAL A 437 22.53 -8.78 -21.88
N GLN A 438 21.71 -8.90 -22.92
CA GLN A 438 20.54 -8.05 -23.11
C GLN A 438 19.51 -8.23 -21.98
N VAL A 439 19.29 -9.47 -21.51
CA VAL A 439 18.24 -9.79 -20.54
C VAL A 439 18.73 -9.68 -19.09
N PHE A 440 19.94 -10.18 -18.81
CA PHE A 440 20.47 -10.31 -17.44
C PHE A 440 21.66 -9.38 -17.15
N GLY A 441 22.11 -8.59 -18.13
CA GLY A 441 23.28 -7.71 -18.03
C GLY A 441 24.61 -8.45 -18.18
N ASP A 442 25.72 -7.70 -18.13
CA ASP A 442 27.07 -8.24 -18.31
C ASP A 442 27.65 -8.83 -17.02
N ALA A 443 26.90 -9.73 -16.38
CA ALA A 443 27.26 -10.36 -15.12
C ALA A 443 28.56 -11.19 -15.21
N GLU A 444 29.42 -11.11 -14.20
CA GLU A 444 30.66 -11.90 -14.10
C GLU A 444 30.39 -13.35 -13.64
N ILE A 445 29.84 -14.16 -14.53
CA ILE A 445 29.54 -15.57 -14.28
C ILE A 445 30.78 -16.44 -14.50
N SER A 446 31.01 -17.40 -13.61
CA SER A 446 32.07 -18.39 -13.78
C SER A 446 31.82 -19.25 -15.02
N GLU A 447 32.85 -19.44 -15.85
CA GLU A 447 32.82 -20.38 -16.98
C GLU A 447 32.61 -21.84 -16.53
N SER A 448 32.78 -22.13 -15.24
CA SER A 448 32.50 -23.45 -14.66
C SER A 448 31.00 -23.70 -14.40
N CYS A 449 30.14 -22.68 -14.51
CA CYS A 449 28.71 -22.83 -14.29
C CYS A 449 28.08 -23.78 -15.32
N ARG A 450 27.05 -24.51 -14.88
CA ARG A 450 26.29 -25.43 -15.73
C ARG A 450 24.99 -24.77 -16.18
N CYS A 451 24.50 -25.14 -17.37
CA CYS A 451 23.28 -24.63 -17.96
C CYS A 451 22.56 -25.68 -18.82
N SER A 452 21.42 -25.28 -19.39
CA SER A 452 20.73 -25.94 -20.49
C SER A 452 20.64 -24.97 -21.66
N GLY A 453 20.56 -25.48 -22.89
CA GLY A 453 20.28 -24.65 -24.07
C GLY A 453 18.88 -24.03 -24.10
N MET A 454 17.97 -24.50 -23.23
CA MET A 454 16.66 -23.91 -23.01
C MET A 454 16.31 -23.92 -21.52
N SER A 455 16.00 -22.74 -20.97
CA SER A 455 15.84 -22.53 -19.54
C SER A 455 14.56 -21.75 -19.23
N ASN A 456 13.66 -22.37 -18.45
CA ASN A 456 12.50 -21.71 -17.86
C ASN A 456 12.89 -21.12 -16.50
N ILE A 457 12.87 -19.80 -16.38
CA ILE A 457 13.18 -19.10 -15.13
C ILE A 457 11.96 -18.85 -14.22
N ASP A 458 10.76 -19.24 -14.68
CA ASP A 458 9.50 -19.22 -13.90
C ASP A 458 9.30 -20.47 -13.03
N LEU A 459 10.34 -21.29 -12.83
CA LEU A 459 10.35 -22.44 -11.94
C LEU A 459 10.39 -22.05 -10.45
N VAL A 460 9.40 -21.27 -10.01
CA VAL A 460 9.17 -20.90 -8.62
C VAL A 460 8.12 -21.81 -7.98
N PRO A 461 8.11 -22.00 -6.65
CA PRO A 461 7.17 -22.92 -6.01
C PRO A 461 5.69 -22.64 -6.27
N ALA A 462 5.30 -21.39 -6.51
CA ALA A 462 3.93 -21.01 -6.85
C ALA A 462 3.46 -21.58 -8.21
N ASN A 463 4.39 -21.86 -9.12
CA ASN A 463 4.11 -22.35 -10.48
C ASN A 463 4.25 -23.88 -10.62
N ILE A 464 4.53 -24.59 -9.52
CA ILE A 464 4.62 -26.06 -9.48
C ILE A 464 3.38 -26.58 -8.76
N LEU A 465 2.54 -27.33 -9.47
CA LEU A 465 1.29 -27.87 -8.98
C LEU A 465 1.44 -29.36 -8.65
N LEU A 466 1.13 -29.71 -7.41
CA LEU A 466 1.12 -31.07 -6.87
C LEU A 466 -0.28 -31.66 -7.06
N GLN A 467 -0.37 -32.78 -7.76
CA GLN A 467 -1.62 -33.48 -8.06
C GLN A 467 -1.47 -34.98 -7.75
N ASP A 468 -2.58 -35.67 -7.54
CA ASP A 468 -2.57 -37.13 -7.32
C ASP A 468 -1.97 -37.89 -8.51
N SER A 469 -2.15 -37.35 -9.72
CA SER A 469 -1.67 -37.94 -10.97
C SER A 469 -0.22 -37.62 -11.32
N GLY A 470 0.40 -36.64 -10.65
CA GLY A 470 1.73 -36.17 -11.03
C GLY A 470 2.02 -34.73 -10.58
N VAL A 471 3.08 -34.15 -11.14
CA VAL A 471 3.49 -32.78 -10.85
C VAL A 471 3.57 -31.98 -12.13
N SER A 472 2.92 -30.83 -12.14
CA SER A 472 2.77 -30.00 -13.34
C SER A 472 3.35 -28.60 -13.13
N VAL A 473 4.00 -28.06 -14.16
CA VAL A 473 4.45 -26.67 -14.22
C VAL A 473 3.40 -25.89 -15.01
N ILE A 474 2.78 -24.89 -14.37
CA ILE A 474 1.63 -24.16 -14.94
C ILE A 474 1.99 -22.80 -15.54
N ASP A 475 3.21 -22.31 -15.28
CA ASP A 475 3.75 -21.12 -15.94
C ASP A 475 5.18 -21.35 -16.44
N TYR A 476 5.40 -20.93 -17.67
CA TYR A 476 6.64 -21.09 -18.44
C TYR A 476 6.80 -19.94 -19.43
N GLU A 477 6.21 -18.79 -19.11
CA GLU A 477 6.25 -17.59 -19.93
C GLU A 477 7.68 -17.10 -20.15
N TRP A 478 8.49 -17.06 -19.10
CA TRP A 478 9.89 -16.69 -19.16
C TRP A 478 10.77 -17.90 -19.42
N THR A 479 10.73 -18.36 -20.66
CA THR A 479 11.61 -19.41 -21.16
C THR A 479 12.51 -18.90 -22.29
N PHE A 480 13.81 -19.05 -22.10
CA PHE A 480 14.82 -18.55 -23.03
C PHE A 480 15.53 -19.71 -23.75
N ARG A 481 15.92 -19.47 -25.01
CA ARG A 481 16.66 -20.42 -25.88
C ARG A 481 18.13 -20.05 -26.00
N PHE A 482 18.69 -19.54 -24.91
CA PHE A 482 20.11 -19.26 -24.74
C PHE A 482 20.54 -19.74 -23.35
N PRO A 483 21.84 -20.01 -23.13
CA PRO A 483 22.36 -20.49 -21.86
C PRO A 483 22.01 -19.56 -20.69
N ILE A 484 21.46 -20.12 -19.62
CA ILE A 484 21.26 -19.45 -18.33
C ILE A 484 21.88 -20.33 -17.24
N PRO A 485 22.64 -19.78 -16.29
CA PRO A 485 23.22 -20.55 -15.20
C PRO A 485 22.15 -21.30 -14.41
N CYS A 486 22.30 -22.61 -14.23
CA CYS A 486 21.38 -23.43 -13.44
C CYS A 486 21.20 -22.86 -12.03
N ASN A 487 22.30 -22.41 -11.41
CA ASN A 487 22.26 -21.83 -10.07
C ASN A 487 21.44 -20.53 -10.01
N PHE A 488 21.28 -19.79 -11.11
CA PHE A 488 20.37 -18.63 -11.17
C PHE A 488 18.89 -19.04 -11.09
N ILE A 489 18.51 -20.15 -11.74
CA ILE A 489 17.14 -20.70 -11.65
C ILE A 489 16.86 -21.16 -10.21
N LEU A 490 17.83 -21.83 -9.57
CA LEU A 490 17.72 -22.26 -8.18
C LEU A 490 17.69 -21.07 -7.21
N TYR A 491 18.49 -20.03 -7.48
CA TYR A 491 18.43 -18.77 -6.75
C TYR A 491 17.02 -18.20 -6.80
N ARG A 492 16.41 -18.06 -7.98
CA ARG A 492 15.02 -17.56 -8.13
C ARG A 492 14.03 -18.43 -7.36
N MET A 493 14.12 -19.75 -7.48
CA MET A 493 13.23 -20.67 -6.76
C MET A 493 13.28 -20.45 -5.23
N ILE A 494 14.48 -20.31 -4.67
CA ILE A 494 14.69 -20.05 -3.23
C ILE A 494 14.25 -18.64 -2.86
N HIS A 495 14.67 -17.64 -3.64
CA HIS A 495 14.40 -16.23 -3.41
C HIS A 495 12.90 -15.94 -3.37
N TYR A 496 12.15 -16.34 -4.40
CA TYR A 496 10.71 -16.11 -4.43
C TYR A 496 9.94 -16.88 -3.35
N TYR A 497 10.45 -18.02 -2.89
CA TYR A 497 9.86 -18.66 -1.72
C TYR A 497 10.12 -17.86 -0.45
N LEU A 498 11.38 -17.55 -0.15
CA LEU A 498 11.75 -16.93 1.14
C LEU A 498 11.28 -15.47 1.28
N GLU A 499 11.28 -14.70 0.20
CA GLU A 499 11.16 -13.23 0.27
C GLU A 499 9.76 -12.70 -0.07
N SER A 500 8.88 -13.51 -0.66
CA SER A 500 7.54 -13.05 -1.09
C SER A 500 6.52 -12.91 0.05
N ASP A 501 6.77 -13.53 1.21
CA ASP A 501 5.87 -13.48 2.36
C ASP A 501 6.66 -13.43 3.68
N GLY A 502 6.38 -12.42 4.50
CA GLY A 502 7.08 -12.17 5.77
C GLY A 502 6.97 -13.31 6.79
N LYS A 503 5.94 -14.19 6.69
CA LYS A 503 5.82 -15.36 7.58
C LYS A 503 6.99 -16.35 7.42
N ARG A 504 7.67 -16.33 6.27
CA ARG A 504 8.80 -17.21 5.94
C ARG A 504 10.15 -16.68 6.42
N ALA A 505 10.18 -15.50 7.05
CA ALA A 505 11.42 -14.89 7.55
C ALA A 505 12.21 -15.81 8.51
N VAL A 506 11.51 -16.67 9.27
CA VAL A 506 12.12 -17.66 10.18
C VAL A 506 12.99 -18.70 9.45
N LEU A 507 12.81 -18.87 8.14
CA LEU A 507 13.59 -19.80 7.32
C LEU A 507 14.94 -19.23 6.88
N ARG A 508 15.18 -17.92 7.02
CA ARG A 508 16.44 -17.28 6.60
C ARG A 508 17.66 -17.85 7.34
N ASP A 509 17.47 -18.29 8.58
CA ASP A 509 18.55 -18.86 9.41
C ASP A 509 18.97 -20.27 8.96
N LEU A 510 18.24 -20.91 8.03
CA LEU A 510 18.53 -22.26 7.55
C LEU A 510 19.49 -22.30 6.36
N ASP A 511 19.92 -21.14 5.87
CA ASP A 511 20.95 -20.97 4.84
C ASP A 511 20.72 -21.83 3.57
N PHE A 512 19.51 -21.74 3.02
CA PHE A 512 19.09 -22.52 1.85
C PHE A 512 19.96 -22.27 0.62
N TYR A 513 20.46 -21.05 0.43
CA TYR A 513 21.35 -20.72 -0.68
C TYR A 513 22.66 -21.52 -0.63
N LYS A 514 23.34 -21.54 0.52
CA LYS A 514 24.58 -22.31 0.70
C LYS A 514 24.34 -23.81 0.56
N LYS A 515 23.25 -24.33 1.13
CA LYS A 515 22.85 -25.74 0.98
C LYS A 515 22.54 -26.10 -0.48
N ALA A 516 22.07 -25.14 -1.27
CA ALA A 516 21.89 -25.28 -2.72
C ALA A 516 23.19 -25.07 -3.50
N GLY A 517 24.34 -24.88 -2.85
CA GLY A 517 25.64 -24.71 -3.51
C GLY A 517 25.79 -23.37 -4.22
N ILE A 518 25.12 -22.33 -3.72
CA ILE A 518 25.23 -20.94 -4.18
C ILE A 518 26.10 -20.18 -3.17
N SER A 519 27.20 -19.62 -3.65
CA SER A 519 28.13 -18.81 -2.86
C SER A 519 27.62 -17.38 -2.62
N GLU A 520 28.15 -16.67 -1.62
CA GLU A 520 27.82 -15.25 -1.37
C GLU A 520 28.10 -14.37 -2.60
N LYS A 521 29.23 -14.60 -3.28
CA LYS A 521 29.55 -13.91 -4.54
C LYS A 521 28.49 -14.16 -5.62
N GLU A 522 28.04 -15.41 -5.76
CA GLU A 522 26.95 -15.73 -6.70
C GLU A 522 25.63 -15.08 -6.30
N LEU A 523 25.32 -14.93 -5.01
CA LEU A 523 24.10 -14.22 -4.57
C LEU A 523 24.09 -12.77 -5.02
N GLU A 524 25.22 -12.06 -4.90
CA GLU A 524 25.34 -10.68 -5.37
C GLU A 524 25.13 -10.59 -6.89
N ILE A 525 25.77 -11.50 -7.63
CA ILE A 525 25.65 -11.57 -9.10
C ILE A 525 24.22 -11.91 -9.52
N TYR A 526 23.59 -12.91 -8.91
CA TYR A 526 22.24 -13.34 -9.25
C TYR A 526 21.20 -12.30 -8.84
N ALA A 527 21.41 -11.57 -7.75
CA ALA A 527 20.58 -10.42 -7.40
C ALA A 527 20.72 -9.30 -8.45
N GLU A 528 21.90 -9.09 -9.03
CA GLU A 528 22.08 -8.14 -10.14
C GLU A 528 21.40 -8.61 -11.42
N MET A 529 21.55 -9.89 -11.78
CA MET A 529 20.85 -10.50 -12.91
C MET A 529 19.34 -10.36 -12.76
N GLU A 530 18.81 -10.57 -11.55
CA GLU A 530 17.38 -10.39 -11.26
C GLU A 530 16.95 -8.94 -11.47
N ARG A 531 17.71 -7.96 -10.97
CA ARG A 531 17.42 -6.54 -11.21
C ARG A 531 17.44 -6.18 -12.69
N ASN A 532 18.38 -6.72 -13.47
CA ASN A 532 18.45 -6.50 -14.91
C ASN A 532 17.28 -7.15 -15.64
N PHE A 533 16.86 -8.34 -15.21
CA PHE A 533 15.67 -9.01 -15.76
C PHE A 533 14.38 -8.23 -15.46
N GLN A 534 14.20 -7.70 -14.24
CA GLN A 534 13.06 -6.82 -13.91
C GLN A 534 13.04 -5.59 -14.83
N LYS A 535 14.18 -4.91 -14.99
CA LYS A 535 14.32 -3.78 -15.92
C LYS A 535 14.04 -4.16 -17.37
N TYR A 536 14.45 -5.35 -17.80
CA TYR A 536 14.14 -5.85 -19.14
C TYR A 536 12.64 -6.05 -19.34
N MET A 537 11.93 -6.59 -18.34
CA MET A 537 10.47 -6.76 -18.39
C MET A 537 9.72 -5.43 -18.38
N GLU A 538 10.21 -4.45 -17.63
CA GLU A 538 9.61 -3.10 -17.52
C GLU A 538 9.90 -2.26 -18.77
N GLY A 539 11.08 -2.43 -19.38
CA GLY A 539 11.49 -1.70 -20.56
C GLY A 539 11.52 -0.19 -20.31
N GLY A 540 10.76 0.56 -21.10
CA GLY A 540 10.56 2.01 -20.91
C GLY A 540 9.35 2.36 -20.04
N HIS A 541 8.64 1.37 -19.51
CA HIS A 541 7.44 1.56 -18.69
C HIS A 541 7.82 1.74 -17.23
N VAL A 542 7.22 2.74 -16.57
CA VAL A 542 7.34 2.93 -15.11
C VAL A 542 6.15 2.24 -14.44
N PRO A 543 6.36 1.19 -13.62
CA PRO A 543 5.28 0.51 -12.90
C PRO A 543 4.64 1.37 -11.80
N LEU A 544 3.38 1.12 -11.44
CA LEU A 544 2.69 1.91 -10.40
C LEU A 544 3.37 1.81 -9.04
N ARG A 545 3.97 0.65 -8.72
CA ARG A 545 4.70 0.44 -7.46
C ARG A 545 5.87 1.41 -7.30
N GLU A 546 6.55 1.77 -8.40
CA GLU A 546 7.68 2.69 -8.36
C GLU A 546 7.23 4.15 -8.24
N MET A 547 6.00 4.44 -8.68
CA MET A 547 5.39 5.76 -8.51
C MET A 547 4.81 5.99 -7.12
N TYR A 548 4.68 4.95 -6.28
CA TYR A 548 3.90 5.04 -5.05
C TYR A 548 4.45 6.07 -4.07
N ASP A 549 5.75 6.04 -3.77
CA ASP A 549 6.34 6.94 -2.77
C ASP A 549 6.33 8.41 -3.20
N GLU A 550 6.34 8.67 -4.51
CA GLU A 550 6.31 10.03 -5.08
C GLU A 550 4.89 10.59 -5.18
N VAL A 551 3.90 9.73 -5.49
CA VAL A 551 2.50 10.14 -5.67
C VAL A 551 1.73 10.13 -4.34
N SER A 552 1.98 9.14 -3.49
CA SER A 552 1.23 8.94 -2.25
C SER A 552 1.68 9.93 -1.17
N PRO A 553 0.75 10.52 -0.40
CA PRO A 553 1.09 11.26 0.82
C PRO A 553 1.68 10.37 1.93
N GLY A 554 1.72 9.05 1.74
CA GLY A 554 2.38 8.09 2.63
C GLY A 554 1.44 7.42 3.64
N LYS A 555 2.05 6.76 4.64
CA LYS A 555 1.34 6.03 5.69
C LYS A 555 1.94 6.29 7.08
N VAL A 556 1.10 6.26 8.10
CA VAL A 556 1.50 6.39 9.51
C VAL A 556 1.42 5.02 10.20
N ASP A 557 2.56 4.51 10.67
CA ASP A 557 2.61 3.29 11.49
C ASP A 557 2.12 3.59 12.91
N ILE A 558 0.87 3.21 13.18
CA ILE A 558 0.22 3.45 14.47
C ILE A 558 0.77 2.52 15.55
N MET A 559 1.19 1.30 15.22
CA MET A 559 1.70 0.35 16.21
C MET A 559 3.03 0.82 16.79
N ALA A 560 3.95 1.27 15.93
CA ALA A 560 5.21 1.85 16.39
C ALA A 560 5.00 3.14 17.21
N TYR A 561 3.99 3.95 16.87
CA TYR A 561 3.63 5.12 17.67
C TYR A 561 3.05 4.72 19.04
N TYR A 562 2.10 3.79 19.07
CA TYR A 562 1.48 3.28 20.28
C TYR A 562 2.50 2.64 21.23
N ASP A 563 3.41 1.82 20.71
CA ASP A 563 4.44 1.16 21.50
C ASP A 563 5.41 2.15 22.14
N ARG A 564 5.80 3.22 21.42
CA ARG A 564 6.61 4.30 21.99
C ARG A 564 5.89 5.00 23.16
N ILE A 565 4.61 5.31 23.02
CA ILE A 565 3.82 5.93 24.09
C ILE A 565 3.67 4.97 25.27
N ARG A 566 3.35 3.71 25.00
CA ARG A 566 3.19 2.66 26.01
C ARG A 566 4.48 2.48 26.81
N ALA A 567 5.63 2.40 26.13
CA ALA A 567 6.94 2.32 26.77
C ALA A 567 7.23 3.56 27.63
N ALA A 568 6.92 4.76 27.15
CA ALA A 568 7.10 6.01 27.91
C ALA A 568 6.17 6.12 29.14
N CYS A 569 4.99 5.50 29.08
CA CYS A 569 4.04 5.46 30.20
C CYS A 569 4.37 4.37 31.23
N ALA A 570 5.01 3.27 30.81
CA ALA A 570 5.34 2.14 31.69
C ALA A 570 6.56 2.39 32.60
N THR A 571 7.37 3.42 32.34
CA THR A 571 8.67 3.64 33.01
C THR A 571 8.70 4.78 34.04
N ARG A 572 7.57 5.39 34.41
CA ARG A 572 7.57 6.43 35.45
C ARG A 572 7.50 5.81 36.84
N ARG A 573 8.66 5.74 37.50
CA ARG A 573 8.84 5.34 38.90
C ARG A 573 9.55 6.45 39.67
N LEU A 574 9.33 6.55 40.97
CA LEU A 574 10.18 7.31 41.87
C LEU A 574 11.09 6.33 42.60
N GLN A 575 12.39 6.42 42.38
CA GLN A 575 13.37 5.68 43.16
C GLN A 575 13.92 6.58 44.27
N VAL A 576 13.98 6.06 45.49
CA VAL A 576 14.46 6.79 46.68
C VAL A 576 15.69 6.08 47.20
N PHE A 577 16.83 6.77 47.16
CA PHE A 577 18.11 6.26 47.66
C PHE A 577 18.38 6.77 49.08
N TYR A 578 18.89 5.89 49.92
CA TYR A 578 19.24 6.16 51.31
C TYR A 578 20.77 6.11 51.48
N ASP A 579 21.40 7.21 51.91
CA ASP A 579 22.83 7.21 52.24
C ASP A 579 23.03 7.12 53.75
N ARG A 580 23.69 6.04 54.20
CA ARG A 580 24.02 5.77 55.61
C ARG A 580 25.49 6.08 55.96
N GLY A 581 26.24 6.69 55.03
CA GLY A 581 27.63 7.11 55.21
C GLY A 581 28.61 6.53 54.19
N ASN A 582 28.14 5.82 53.16
CA ASN A 582 28.96 5.20 52.11
C ASN A 582 28.54 5.65 50.69
N ASP A 583 27.83 6.79 50.60
CA ASP A 583 27.24 7.34 49.37
C ASP A 583 26.04 6.54 48.84
N PHE A 584 25.33 7.08 47.84
CA PHE A 584 24.13 6.45 47.29
C PHE A 584 24.46 5.16 46.52
N SER A 585 23.66 4.11 46.72
CA SER A 585 23.82 2.83 46.02
C SER A 585 22.46 2.18 45.72
N GLU A 586 22.38 1.43 44.62
CA GLU A 586 21.17 0.70 44.21
C GLU A 586 20.64 -0.26 45.29
N ALA A 587 21.56 -0.91 46.02
CA ALA A 587 21.21 -1.86 47.07
C ALA A 587 20.54 -1.22 48.30
N ASP A 588 20.65 0.10 48.48
CA ASP A 588 20.03 0.87 49.56
C ASP A 588 19.06 1.89 48.97
N SER A 589 18.09 1.39 48.20
CA SER A 589 17.02 2.19 47.58
C SER A 589 15.68 1.47 47.58
N ASP A 590 14.60 2.25 47.58
CA ASP A 590 13.22 1.76 47.40
C ASP A 590 12.61 2.35 46.13
N ILE A 591 11.75 1.58 45.47
CA ILE A 591 11.07 2.01 44.23
C ILE A 591 9.56 2.16 44.50
N TYR A 592 9.03 3.31 44.11
CA TYR A 592 7.61 3.63 44.22
C TYR A 592 6.99 3.87 42.82
N PRO A 593 5.83 3.27 42.51
CA PRO A 593 5.14 3.54 41.25
C PRO A 593 4.67 5.00 41.15
N MET A 594 4.91 5.64 40.01
CA MET A 594 4.46 7.02 39.73
C MET A 594 3.49 7.03 38.55
N THR A 595 2.40 7.78 38.66
CA THR A 595 1.42 7.88 37.56
C THR A 595 1.90 8.85 36.48
N LYS A 596 1.22 8.90 35.32
CA LYS A 596 1.52 9.89 34.28
C LYS A 596 1.38 11.35 34.74
N TYR A 597 0.61 11.60 35.81
CA TYR A 597 0.38 12.92 36.37
C TYR A 597 1.34 13.26 37.52
N GLY A 598 2.02 12.26 38.09
CA GLY A 598 2.85 12.45 39.28
C GLY A 598 2.59 11.43 40.39
N ILE A 599 3.04 11.77 41.59
CA ILE A 599 2.92 10.98 42.82
C ILE A 599 2.70 11.91 44.02
N ASP A 600 1.83 11.51 44.94
CA ASP A 600 1.58 12.16 46.24
C ASP A 600 1.52 11.08 47.32
N PHE A 601 2.52 11.03 48.20
CA PHE A 601 2.58 10.05 49.29
C PHE A 601 3.64 10.45 50.34
N GLY A 602 3.83 9.60 51.36
CA GLY A 602 4.88 9.79 52.36
C GLY A 602 5.70 8.51 52.60
N ILE A 603 7.00 8.69 52.77
CA ILE A 603 7.95 7.62 53.11
C ILE A 603 8.39 7.74 54.57
N THR A 604 8.70 6.62 55.21
CA THR A 604 9.33 6.61 56.54
C THR A 604 10.85 6.65 56.36
N VAL A 605 11.51 7.64 56.94
CA VAL A 605 12.97 7.80 56.83
C VAL A 605 13.65 7.03 57.99
N PRO A 606 14.46 6.00 57.71
CA PRO A 606 15.14 5.24 58.77
C PRO A 606 16.14 6.11 59.56
N GLN A 607 16.28 5.85 60.86
CA GLN A 607 17.06 6.70 61.79
C GLN A 607 18.56 6.81 61.48
N ASN A 608 19.13 5.86 60.73
CA ASN A 608 20.55 5.82 60.39
C ASN A 608 20.88 6.43 59.01
N VAL A 609 19.88 7.00 58.33
CA VAL A 609 20.07 7.70 57.05
C VAL A 609 20.55 9.13 57.32
N ARG A 610 21.52 9.58 56.53
CA ARG A 610 22.12 10.92 56.61
C ARG A 610 21.65 11.83 55.47
N ARG A 611 21.53 11.27 54.27
CA ARG A 611 21.08 11.96 53.05
C ARG A 611 20.07 11.13 52.28
N LEU A 612 19.20 11.78 51.52
CA LEU A 612 18.25 11.15 50.61
C LEU A 612 18.47 11.66 49.19
N ARG A 613 18.27 10.79 48.21
CA ARG A 613 18.15 11.20 46.80
C ARG A 613 16.86 10.64 46.21
N LEU A 614 16.08 11.52 45.58
CA LEU A 614 14.82 11.21 44.92
C LEU A 614 15.03 11.29 43.40
N ASP A 615 14.84 10.17 42.71
CA ASP A 615 15.01 10.03 41.26
C ASP A 615 13.63 9.75 40.62
N PRO A 616 12.85 10.80 40.26
CA PRO A 616 11.53 10.68 39.66
C PRO A 616 11.57 10.29 38.17
N GLY A 617 12.08 9.09 37.88
CA GLY A 617 12.16 8.48 36.56
C GLY A 617 13.46 8.80 35.84
N GLU A 618 13.61 8.32 34.61
CA GLU A 618 14.85 8.45 33.81
C GLU A 618 14.69 9.43 32.61
N ALA A 619 13.45 9.83 32.32
CA ALA A 619 13.12 10.62 31.14
C ALA A 619 13.46 12.12 31.30
N ALA A 620 13.87 12.77 30.21
CA ALA A 620 13.96 14.21 30.14
C ALA A 620 12.57 14.86 30.23
N GLY A 621 12.48 16.05 30.82
CA GLY A 621 11.20 16.78 30.90
C GLY A 621 11.08 17.73 32.07
N GLY A 622 9.87 18.26 32.27
CA GLY A 622 9.53 19.18 33.35
C GLY A 622 8.81 18.50 34.51
N LEU A 623 9.23 18.83 35.74
CA LEU A 623 8.58 18.39 36.97
C LEU A 623 8.19 19.59 37.84
N VAL A 624 7.09 19.46 38.57
CA VAL A 624 6.66 20.41 39.60
C VAL A 624 6.77 19.73 40.95
N LEU A 625 7.76 20.13 41.76
CA LEU A 625 7.88 19.71 43.14
C LEU A 625 6.95 20.59 43.99
N LYS A 626 5.78 20.05 44.35
CA LYS A 626 4.75 20.73 45.13
C LYS A 626 5.04 20.67 46.62
N LYS A 627 5.54 19.52 47.08
CA LYS A 627 5.74 19.25 48.50
C LYS A 627 6.97 18.38 48.72
N LEU A 628 7.82 18.83 49.64
CA LEU A 628 8.93 18.07 50.19
C LEU A 628 9.11 18.46 51.66
N VAL A 629 8.32 17.85 52.55
CA VAL A 629 8.14 18.33 53.94
C VAL A 629 8.26 17.18 54.92
N PHE A 630 9.05 17.38 55.98
CA PHE A 630 9.19 16.42 57.06
C PHE A 630 7.96 16.41 57.99
N GLU A 631 7.76 15.31 58.73
CA GLU A 631 6.63 15.14 59.65
C GLU A 631 6.53 16.23 60.73
N ASN A 632 7.66 16.84 61.10
CA ASN A 632 7.72 17.98 62.02
C ASN A 632 7.30 19.33 61.40
N GLY A 633 6.84 19.34 60.13
CA GLY A 633 6.38 20.51 59.40
C GLY A 633 7.50 21.34 58.75
N LYS A 634 8.77 20.94 58.89
CA LYS A 634 9.90 21.64 58.27
C LYS A 634 10.05 21.23 56.80
N GLU A 635 10.18 22.19 55.90
CA GLU A 635 10.55 21.94 54.50
C GLU A 635 11.98 21.36 54.41
N ALA A 636 12.17 20.41 53.50
CA ALA A 636 13.49 19.84 53.24
C ALA A 636 14.32 20.81 52.40
N ASP A 637 15.58 21.00 52.81
CA ASP A 637 16.57 21.70 52.00
C ASP A 637 17.21 20.69 51.04
N PHE A 638 17.24 21.02 49.74
CA PHE A 638 17.67 20.08 48.70
C PHE A 638 18.43 20.79 47.56
N SER A 639 19.26 20.01 46.87
CA SER A 639 19.86 20.36 45.59
C SER A 639 19.24 19.54 44.46
N SER A 640 19.33 20.02 43.23
CA SER A 640 18.83 19.30 42.06
C SER A 640 19.75 19.52 40.86
N ASN A 641 19.86 18.50 40.00
CA ASN A 641 20.54 18.63 38.70
C ASN A 641 19.67 19.32 37.63
N GLY A 642 18.40 19.61 37.94
CA GLY A 642 17.47 20.29 37.05
C GLY A 642 17.64 21.81 37.04
N PHE A 643 17.33 22.43 35.90
CA PHE A 643 17.29 23.89 35.78
C PHE A 643 16.03 24.44 36.46
N PRO A 644 16.13 25.32 37.47
CA PRO A 644 14.97 25.87 38.15
C PRO A 644 14.26 26.89 37.25
N ILE A 645 12.98 26.66 36.97
CA ILE A 645 12.11 27.57 36.20
C ILE A 645 11.34 28.53 37.13
N GLY A 646 11.24 28.20 38.42
CA GLY A 646 10.52 28.97 39.44
C GLY A 646 9.21 28.31 39.87
N ASN A 647 8.65 28.72 41.02
CA ASN A 647 7.42 28.16 41.61
C ASN A 647 7.44 26.61 41.74
N GLY A 648 8.56 26.06 42.19
CA GLY A 648 8.75 24.60 42.34
C GLY A 648 8.91 23.83 41.03
N ARG A 649 9.02 24.51 39.87
CA ARG A 649 9.20 23.87 38.56
C ARG A 649 10.67 23.71 38.19
N TYR A 650 11.00 22.53 37.68
CA TYR A 650 12.35 22.14 37.26
C TYR A 650 12.31 21.52 35.86
N TYR A 651 13.33 21.81 35.06
CA TYR A 651 13.51 21.20 33.73
C TYR A 651 14.81 20.39 33.68
N PHE A 652 14.70 19.14 33.26
CA PHE A 652 15.78 18.17 33.19
C PHE A 652 16.04 17.80 31.72
N GLY A 653 16.77 18.67 30.99
CA GLY A 653 17.03 18.46 29.57
C GLY A 653 17.94 17.28 29.25
N GLY A 654 18.75 16.83 30.22
CA GLY A 654 19.65 15.69 30.07
C GLY A 654 19.06 14.33 30.44
N GLY A 655 17.80 14.27 30.88
CA GLY A 655 17.24 13.08 31.52
C GLY A 655 17.68 12.93 32.98
N ASP A 656 17.34 11.78 33.58
CA ASP A 656 17.71 11.38 34.95
C ASP A 656 17.53 12.49 36.02
N PRO A 657 16.28 12.95 36.26
CA PRO A 657 16.00 13.95 37.27
C PRO A 657 16.41 13.49 38.67
N GLN A 658 17.09 14.35 39.43
CA GLN A 658 17.52 14.07 40.80
C GLN A 658 17.19 15.23 41.74
N PHE A 659 16.69 14.92 42.93
CA PHE A 659 16.58 15.84 44.08
C PHE A 659 17.32 15.25 45.28
N VAL A 660 18.36 15.92 45.77
CA VAL A 660 19.22 15.44 46.85
C VAL A 660 19.02 16.26 48.11
N ILE A 661 18.60 15.62 49.20
CA ILE A 661 18.48 16.20 50.53
C ILE A 661 19.77 15.91 51.30
N GLU A 662 20.62 16.93 51.44
CA GLU A 662 21.98 16.80 52.01
C GLU A 662 22.03 16.71 53.54
N SER A 663 20.97 17.14 54.23
CA SER A 663 20.91 17.06 55.69
C SER A 663 19.51 16.76 56.22
N LEU A 664 19.43 15.79 57.13
CA LEU A 664 18.18 15.35 57.74
C LEU A 664 18.04 15.86 59.19
N PRO A 665 16.87 16.38 59.61
CA PRO A 665 16.61 16.72 61.00
C PRO A 665 16.71 15.50 61.93
N LYS A 666 17.17 15.68 63.17
CA LYS A 666 17.14 14.62 64.19
C LYS A 666 15.70 14.13 64.40
N ASN A 667 15.50 12.80 64.38
CA ASN A 667 14.19 12.13 64.43
C ASN A 667 13.26 12.57 63.27
N THR A 668 13.72 12.37 62.03
CA THR A 668 13.03 12.77 60.80
C THR A 668 11.60 12.21 60.66
N GLY A 669 11.34 11.00 61.15
CA GLY A 669 10.01 10.37 61.06
C GLY A 669 9.65 10.09 59.60
N LYS A 670 8.64 10.79 59.09
CA LYS A 670 8.20 10.70 57.69
C LYS A 670 8.61 11.91 56.84
N LEU A 671 8.81 11.66 55.54
CA LEU A 671 8.95 12.68 54.51
C LEU A 671 7.75 12.59 53.56
N TYR A 672 7.00 13.69 53.43
CA TYR A 672 5.88 13.81 52.49
C TYR A 672 6.37 14.41 51.17
N ILE A 673 6.04 13.74 50.07
CA ILE A 673 6.53 14.02 48.72
C ILE A 673 5.33 14.18 47.79
N GLU A 674 5.27 15.30 47.08
CA GLU A 674 4.29 15.55 46.02
C GLU A 674 5.02 16.10 44.79
N ILE A 675 5.02 15.33 43.71
CA ILE A 675 5.65 15.67 42.43
C ILE A 675 4.60 15.53 41.34
N GLU A 676 4.37 16.58 40.57
CA GLU A 676 3.56 16.55 39.35
C GLU A 676 4.45 16.54 38.11
N VAL A 677 4.01 15.85 37.06
CA VAL A 677 4.73 15.89 35.77
C VAL A 677 4.11 16.90 34.83
N MET A 678 4.95 17.76 34.25
CA MET A 678 4.52 18.76 33.26
C MET A 678 4.29 18.12 31.90
N LYS A 679 3.42 18.74 31.08
CA LYS A 679 3.38 18.44 29.64
C LYS A 679 4.69 18.91 29.00
N GLU A 680 5.20 18.11 28.07
CA GLU A 680 6.52 18.35 27.45
C GLU A 680 6.62 19.70 26.75
N SER A 681 5.60 20.08 25.96
CA SER A 681 5.54 21.36 25.26
C SER A 681 5.58 22.55 26.23
N GLU A 682 4.82 22.47 27.32
CA GLU A 682 4.77 23.52 28.37
C GLU A 682 6.11 23.62 29.12
N ALA A 683 6.78 22.48 29.36
CA ALA A 683 8.07 22.42 30.03
C ALA A 683 9.19 23.04 29.19
N GLN A 684 9.24 22.73 27.89
CA GLN A 684 10.23 23.29 26.97
C GLN A 684 10.06 24.80 26.80
N GLU A 685 8.83 25.28 26.61
CA GLU A 685 8.55 26.71 26.48
C GLU A 685 8.94 27.48 27.75
N ALA A 686 8.55 26.97 28.93
CA ALA A 686 8.87 27.58 30.21
C ALA A 686 10.38 27.61 30.49
N PHE A 687 11.11 26.56 30.09
CA PHE A 687 12.57 26.52 30.15
C PHE A 687 13.19 27.64 29.30
N TRP A 688 12.83 27.73 28.01
CA TRP A 688 13.41 28.73 27.11
C TRP A 688 13.13 30.18 27.55
N MET A 689 11.92 30.44 28.08
CA MET A 689 11.60 31.76 28.64
C MET A 689 12.47 32.10 29.87
N SER A 690 12.61 31.16 30.82
CA SER A 690 13.42 31.38 32.03
C SER A 690 14.91 31.49 31.70
N PHE A 691 15.41 30.63 30.82
CA PHE A 691 16.79 30.63 30.35
C PHE A 691 17.14 31.96 29.66
N SER A 692 16.28 32.45 28.77
CA SER A 692 16.48 33.74 28.08
C SER A 692 16.52 34.91 29.07
N ARG A 693 15.65 34.91 30.09
CA ARG A 693 15.65 35.94 31.14
C ARG A 693 16.94 35.93 31.95
N ILE A 694 17.36 34.76 32.44
CA ILE A 694 18.57 34.61 33.26
C ILE A 694 19.82 34.94 32.44
N SER A 695 19.87 34.56 31.17
CA SER A 695 20.96 34.92 30.26
C SER A 695 21.05 36.45 30.10
N ALA A 696 19.92 37.13 29.86
CA ALA A 696 19.88 38.58 29.72
C ALA A 696 20.29 39.32 31.01
N GLU A 697 19.95 38.80 32.19
CA GLU A 697 20.39 39.35 33.48
C GLU A 697 21.89 39.18 33.69
N LYS A 698 22.44 37.98 33.42
CA LYS A 698 23.88 37.73 33.51
C LYS A 698 24.68 38.55 32.51
N ASP A 699 24.18 38.75 31.30
CA ASP A 699 24.83 39.61 30.30
C ASP A 699 24.89 41.07 30.76
N LYS A 700 23.82 41.59 31.38
CA LYS A 700 23.82 42.92 32.01
C LYS A 700 24.81 43.02 33.16
N GLU A 701 24.90 41.99 33.99
CA GLU A 701 25.85 41.96 35.12
C GLU A 701 27.31 41.88 34.63
N ILE A 702 27.58 41.07 33.61
CA ILE A 702 28.89 41.01 32.93
C ILE A 702 29.24 42.37 32.33
N GLN A 703 28.29 43.05 31.69
CA GLN A 703 28.53 44.40 31.16
C GLN A 703 28.81 45.40 32.28
N LYS A 704 28.07 45.35 33.40
CA LYS A 704 28.31 46.19 34.57
C LYS A 704 29.69 45.95 35.19
N LEU A 705 30.10 44.70 35.35
CA LEU A 705 31.44 44.32 35.84
C LEU A 705 32.54 44.76 34.85
N LYS A 706 32.33 44.59 33.54
CA LYS A 706 33.27 45.09 32.50
C LYS A 706 33.40 46.61 32.55
N HIS A 707 32.29 47.33 32.78
CA HIS A 707 32.30 48.79 32.94
C HIS A 707 33.08 49.21 34.19
N GLN A 708 32.81 48.60 35.35
CA GLN A 708 33.55 48.85 36.60
C GLN A 708 35.05 48.56 36.45
N ILE A 709 35.42 47.48 35.76
CA ILE A 709 36.82 47.15 35.44
C ILE A 709 37.45 48.23 34.54
N SER A 710 36.70 48.76 33.56
CA SER A 710 37.17 49.83 32.67
C SER A 710 37.38 51.15 33.42
N GLU A 711 36.46 51.54 34.29
CA GLU A 711 36.58 52.73 35.13
C GLU A 711 37.76 52.61 36.10
N MET A 712 37.91 51.46 36.76
CA MET A 712 39.06 51.18 37.62
C MET A 712 40.38 51.29 36.84
N LYS A 713 40.44 50.77 35.60
CA LYS A 713 41.62 50.87 34.72
C LYS A 713 42.01 52.30 34.36
N ASN A 714 41.08 53.24 34.41
CA ASN A 714 41.30 54.65 34.07
C ASN A 714 41.73 55.53 35.26
N THR A 715 41.64 55.01 36.49
CA THR A 715 42.08 55.72 37.69
C THR A 715 43.60 55.92 37.73
N LYS A 716 44.05 57.03 38.35
CA LYS A 716 45.48 57.31 38.57
C LYS A 716 46.18 56.20 39.37
N ALA A 717 45.47 55.60 40.34
CA ALA A 717 45.98 54.50 41.15
C ALA A 717 46.30 53.24 40.32
N TRP A 718 45.42 52.85 39.39
CA TRP A 718 45.66 51.69 38.52
C TRP A 718 46.77 51.95 37.49
N LYS A 719 46.84 53.16 36.93
CA LYS A 719 47.93 53.57 36.02
C LYS A 719 49.29 53.56 36.72
N LEU A 720 49.35 53.99 38.00
CA LEU A 720 50.55 53.93 38.83
C LEU A 720 50.94 52.49 39.22
N TYR A 721 49.96 51.65 39.59
CA TYR A 721 50.20 50.21 39.84
C TYR A 721 50.78 49.52 38.59
N ARG A 722 50.28 49.84 37.40
CA ARG A 722 50.77 49.27 36.14
C ARG A 722 52.15 49.78 35.73
N SER A 723 52.52 51.01 36.11
CA SER A 723 53.89 51.52 35.88
C SER A 723 54.91 50.95 36.85
N ILE A 724 54.50 50.62 38.08
CA ILE A 724 55.36 49.96 39.08
C ILE A 724 55.60 48.48 38.74
N LYS A 725 54.59 47.78 38.20
CA LYS A 725 54.70 46.35 37.82
C LYS A 725 55.40 46.08 36.48
N LYS A 726 55.79 47.12 35.74
CA LYS A 726 56.53 47.04 34.46
C LYS A 726 58.02 47.40 34.59
N LYS A 727 58.55 47.51 35.82
CA LYS A 727 59.98 47.50 36.12
C LYS A 727 60.37 46.20 36.79
#